data_AF-A0A814S3K7-F1
#
_entry.id   AF-A0A814S3K7-F1
#
_cell.length_a   1.000
_cell.length_b   1.000
_cell.length_c   1.000
_cell.angle_alpha   90.00
_cell.angle_beta   90.00
_cell.angle_gamma   90.00
#
_symmetry.space_group_name_H-M   'P 1'
#
loop_
_entity.id
_entity.type
_entity.pdbx_description
1 polymer ?
#
loop_
_entity_poly.entity_id
_entity_poly.type
_entity_poly.pdbx_seq_one_letter_code
_entity_poly.pdbx_strand_id
1 'polypeptide(L)'
;MNKFLLVSVLPVLLAILTVKLCASMATVGGASAYASNNNGIKRITMHKVNRTCNGNTTQYKCHGKGKHTGITKRSVSATETLLDQGWGAYWMGLITVGTPGQTFYTDFDTGSSDLWVPGELCGTACGGTHTYKPSLSSTYKAWNKTFQIVYGDGSHTTGVFANDTVNIAGISITGQAFAIINSASGMTSRTNDGILGMGYQKLAQGGEVPVIWSMYLTGALSLPIFGFWFGPVSTGSDTGELILGGYDTTKYTGSFTYAPVSVKGYWEFAADSVSLTIGSTTTTIATSINAILDTGTSLAILGPTAYVNTINTILGATFDSATGQITGLHKVNCQTKPLSAFPNIAVTISGVPFVLTPLMYLEIITNSAGSTCYSLISSIDANDANGKPIWILGDFFMRRFYSVFDMQNDRIGLALSTSYSTVQTVPSTLFQSTTTVTPSSTTTKPSTTTTVSSTTMKTSTASSIFNIGRWSTTGSLSIGRTQHTSTLFSDGRVIVVGGREGANTVEIYNPTTRTWSRGASMNNARSTHTATLLPDGRLFVTGGWYYNTASQTAEIYNPVSNSWSAVSNMTFGRYGHQAVYLPAPVNKILVMGGYGGSTGSVGLQSCELYDFVSNQWTTTTSMINARVYFTATYLPSMNVVVAIGGGFSGSVVEIFTVSTLQWTQSSNTIAPYALTPKGTLLPNGQFLLAGDAYSNGGTYLFNPATKLFTFAANTTQLRNEASVTLLPSGSVLLTGGFDTTTSQPIRSAEVYDYQLNMWRSVADMNTTRSRHTAVTLNNSFSTSPTVLVIGGQHDWLGGHDLIDCELFSVNG
;
A
#
# COMPACT_ATOMS: atom_id res chain seq x y z
N MET A 1 -53.14 30.13 3.61
CA MET A 1 -54.00 30.60 2.50
C MET A 1 -53.21 30.51 1.20
N ASN A 2 -53.89 30.15 0.10
CA ASN A 2 -53.61 30.40 -1.34
C ASN A 2 -52.14 30.60 -1.82
N LYS A 3 -51.64 29.77 -2.75
CA LYS A 3 -51.96 29.70 -4.21
C LYS A 3 -51.58 31.00 -4.94
N PHE A 4 -50.98 31.04 -6.13
CA PHE A 4 -50.38 30.12 -7.14
C PHE A 4 -50.25 31.02 -8.39
N LEU A 5 -49.16 30.96 -9.18
CA LEU A 5 -49.01 31.33 -10.62
C LEU A 5 -47.48 31.39 -10.88
N LEU A 6 -46.79 30.59 -11.71
CA LEU A 6 -47.12 29.64 -12.79
C LEU A 6 -47.40 30.29 -14.16
N VAL A 7 -46.50 30.01 -15.13
CA VAL A 7 -46.60 29.98 -16.63
C VAL A 7 -45.15 29.65 -17.12
N SER A 8 -44.76 28.40 -17.42
CA SER A 8 -44.95 27.55 -18.64
C SER A 8 -43.94 27.85 -19.78
N VAL A 9 -43.40 26.95 -20.63
CA VAL A 9 -43.77 25.58 -21.11
C VAL A 9 -42.50 24.72 -21.47
N LEU A 10 -42.66 23.39 -21.44
CA LEU A 10 -41.96 22.24 -22.12
C LEU A 10 -41.42 22.45 -23.58
N PRO A 11 -40.79 21.45 -24.28
CA PRO A 11 -40.33 20.08 -23.87
C PRO A 11 -39.00 19.52 -24.48
N VAL A 12 -38.30 18.63 -23.73
CA VAL A 12 -37.60 17.37 -24.17
C VAL A 12 -37.42 16.50 -22.91
N LEU A 13 -37.65 15.17 -22.80
CA LEU A 13 -38.20 14.09 -23.65
C LEU A 13 -37.29 13.12 -24.45
N LEU A 14 -36.00 12.97 -24.12
CA LEU A 14 -35.10 11.88 -24.54
C LEU A 14 -33.88 11.92 -23.59
N ALA A 15 -33.38 10.87 -22.91
CA ALA A 15 -33.75 9.46 -22.74
C ALA A 15 -33.92 9.17 -21.21
N ILE A 16 -34.66 8.16 -20.74
CA ILE A 16 -34.22 6.76 -20.58
C ILE A 16 -35.48 5.87 -20.46
N LEU A 17 -35.85 5.17 -21.54
CA LEU A 17 -36.75 3.99 -21.63
C LEU A 17 -36.79 3.68 -23.13
N THR A 18 -36.07 2.72 -23.71
CA THR A 18 -36.07 1.25 -23.55
C THR A 18 -34.80 0.75 -24.29
N VAL A 19 -34.32 -0.49 -24.18
CA VAL A 19 -34.87 -1.74 -24.74
C VAL A 19 -34.24 -2.94 -24.03
N LYS A 20 -35.05 -3.96 -23.76
CA LYS A 20 -34.60 -5.32 -23.42
C LYS A 20 -35.06 -6.27 -24.53
N LEU A 21 -34.16 -7.17 -24.96
CA LEU A 21 -34.39 -8.32 -25.83
C LEU A 21 -34.83 -8.10 -27.29
N CYS A 22 -34.02 -8.64 -28.21
CA CYS A 22 -34.53 -9.54 -29.23
C CYS A 22 -33.52 -10.70 -29.39
N ALA A 23 -34.01 -11.92 -29.53
CA ALA A 23 -33.21 -13.11 -29.79
C ALA A 23 -33.50 -13.62 -31.20
N SER A 24 -32.51 -14.24 -31.85
CA SER A 24 -32.77 -15.17 -32.95
C SER A 24 -31.88 -16.39 -32.83
N MET A 25 -32.49 -17.55 -33.07
CA MET A 25 -31.87 -18.87 -32.95
C MET A 25 -31.16 -19.25 -34.25
N ALA A 26 -30.09 -20.03 -34.12
CA ALA A 26 -29.76 -21.08 -35.08
C ALA A 26 -29.52 -22.38 -34.29
N THR A 27 -30.39 -23.37 -34.48
CA THR A 27 -30.33 -24.69 -33.85
C THR A 27 -29.81 -25.74 -34.86
N VAL A 28 -29.72 -27.00 -34.40
CA VAL A 28 -29.19 -28.19 -35.08
C VAL A 28 -27.64 -28.27 -35.03
N GLY A 29 -27.04 -29.31 -34.47
CA GLY A 29 -27.59 -30.48 -33.75
C GLY A 29 -26.51 -31.55 -33.55
N GLY A 30 -26.62 -32.37 -32.52
CA GLY A 30 -25.64 -33.45 -32.28
C GLY A 30 -25.58 -33.91 -30.82
N ALA A 31 -26.47 -34.82 -30.44
CA ALA A 31 -26.42 -35.44 -29.12
C ALA A 31 -25.32 -36.50 -29.04
N SER A 32 -24.72 -36.68 -27.86
CA SER A 32 -24.30 -37.99 -27.37
C SER A 32 -24.29 -37.98 -25.84
N ALA A 33 -25.18 -38.77 -25.26
CA ALA A 33 -25.18 -39.05 -23.83
C ALA A 33 -24.12 -40.10 -23.51
N TYR A 34 -23.53 -40.01 -22.31
CA TYR A 34 -23.05 -41.19 -21.59
C TYR A 34 -23.42 -41.05 -20.11
N ALA A 35 -24.00 -42.10 -19.56
CA ALA A 35 -24.54 -42.13 -18.20
C ALA A 35 -23.72 -43.03 -17.27
N SER A 36 -23.82 -42.71 -15.97
CA SER A 36 -23.50 -43.53 -14.77
C SER A 36 -22.09 -44.16 -14.64
N ASN A 37 -21.40 -44.00 -13.50
CA ASN A 37 -21.77 -44.72 -12.27
C ASN A 37 -21.21 -44.14 -10.96
N ASN A 38 -22.12 -44.00 -9.97
CA ASN A 38 -22.04 -44.33 -8.54
C ASN A 38 -20.83 -43.96 -7.64
N ASN A 39 -21.17 -43.15 -6.61
CA ASN A 39 -20.92 -43.31 -5.17
C ASN A 39 -19.52 -43.71 -4.63
N GLY A 40 -18.97 -42.87 -3.76
CA GLY A 40 -17.84 -43.24 -2.88
C GLY A 40 -17.46 -42.21 -1.81
N ILE A 41 -18.09 -42.29 -0.63
CA ILE A 41 -17.67 -41.54 0.57
C ILE A 41 -16.24 -41.99 0.96
N LYS A 42 -15.26 -41.07 0.93
CA LYS A 42 -13.92 -41.34 1.49
C LYS A 42 -13.91 -41.12 3.01
N ARG A 43 -13.99 -42.23 3.75
CA ARG A 43 -13.67 -42.25 5.20
C ARG A 43 -12.19 -41.87 5.41
N ILE A 44 -11.92 -41.06 6.43
CA ILE A 44 -10.57 -40.93 7.02
C ILE A 44 -10.39 -42.04 8.05
N THR A 45 -9.30 -42.79 7.94
CA THR A 45 -8.97 -43.90 8.84
C THR A 45 -8.47 -43.39 10.19
N MET A 46 -9.14 -43.74 11.29
CA MET A 46 -8.59 -43.51 12.64
C MET A 46 -7.64 -44.65 13.03
N HIS A 47 -6.41 -44.30 13.46
CA HIS A 47 -5.45 -45.26 13.97
C HIS A 47 -5.84 -45.70 15.40
N LYS A 48 -5.95 -47.03 15.59
CA LYS A 48 -6.21 -47.64 16.90
C LYS A 48 -4.96 -47.61 17.78
N VAL A 49 -4.95 -46.78 18.82
CA VAL A 49 -3.93 -46.83 19.87
C VAL A 49 -4.33 -47.88 20.90
N ASN A 50 -3.63 -49.02 20.93
CA ASN A 50 -3.73 -49.96 22.04
C ASN A 50 -2.99 -49.38 23.25
N ARG A 51 -3.68 -49.21 24.39
CA ARG A 51 -3.04 -49.13 25.71
C ARG A 51 -3.47 -50.33 26.55
N THR A 52 -2.53 -51.19 26.86
CA THR A 52 -2.67 -52.28 27.84
C THR A 52 -2.65 -51.71 29.25
N CYS A 53 -3.63 -52.08 30.08
CA CYS A 53 -3.62 -51.80 31.51
C CYS A 53 -3.06 -53.02 32.24
N ASN A 54 -1.81 -52.97 32.69
CA ASN A 54 -1.30 -53.87 33.72
C ASN A 54 -1.64 -53.28 35.09
N GLY A 55 -2.30 -54.06 35.95
CA GLY A 55 -2.66 -53.62 37.30
C GLY A 55 -1.72 -54.18 38.37
N ASN A 56 -1.52 -53.43 39.46
CA ASN A 56 -1.77 -53.93 40.82
C ASN A 56 -1.75 -52.82 41.89
N THR A 57 -2.32 -53.14 43.07
CA THR A 57 -2.10 -52.53 44.41
C THR A 57 -2.43 -51.03 44.70
N THR A 58 -3.64 -50.83 45.25
CA THR A 58 -3.98 -50.16 46.55
C THR A 58 -3.36 -48.82 47.04
N GLN A 59 -4.25 -47.82 47.26
CA GLN A 59 -4.19 -46.62 48.15
C GLN A 59 -3.06 -45.59 47.90
N TYR A 60 -3.24 -44.25 47.93
CA TYR A 60 -4.15 -43.36 48.70
C TYR A 60 -4.73 -42.17 47.88
N LYS A 61 -5.54 -41.32 48.55
CA LYS A 61 -6.33 -40.17 48.04
C LYS A 61 -5.50 -39.01 47.44
N CYS A 62 -6.05 -38.35 46.41
CA CYS A 62 -5.78 -36.94 46.09
C CYS A 62 -7.10 -36.17 45.85
N HIS A 63 -7.19 -34.92 46.33
CA HIS A 63 -8.27 -33.99 45.97
C HIS A 63 -8.04 -33.45 44.55
N GLY A 64 -9.09 -33.36 43.72
CA GLY A 64 -8.95 -32.85 42.35
C GLY A 64 -10.28 -32.65 41.61
N LYS A 65 -10.65 -31.38 41.45
CA LYS A 65 -11.73 -30.80 40.62
C LYS A 65 -12.32 -31.73 39.53
N GLY A 66 -13.63 -31.94 39.56
CA GLY A 66 -14.36 -32.66 38.52
C GLY A 66 -14.22 -31.98 37.15
N LYS A 67 -13.77 -32.73 36.15
CA LYS A 67 -13.75 -32.27 34.75
C LYS A 67 -15.14 -32.43 34.16
N HIS A 68 -15.83 -31.32 33.91
CA HIS A 68 -16.83 -31.30 32.85
C HIS A 68 -16.11 -31.53 31.52
N THR A 69 -16.57 -32.51 30.74
CA THR A 69 -16.12 -32.75 29.37
C THR A 69 -16.69 -31.67 28.45
N GLY A 70 -16.14 -30.46 28.54
CA GLY A 70 -16.42 -29.40 27.59
C GLY A 70 -15.84 -29.80 26.23
N ILE A 71 -16.69 -29.86 25.21
CA ILE A 71 -16.24 -29.71 23.83
C ILE A 71 -15.74 -28.26 23.74
N THR A 72 -14.43 -28.07 23.79
CA THR A 72 -13.84 -26.76 23.50
C THR A 72 -14.15 -26.44 22.04
N LYS A 73 -15.10 -25.51 21.80
CA LYS A 73 -15.17 -24.79 20.53
C LYS A 73 -13.75 -24.29 20.25
N ARG A 74 -13.18 -24.70 19.12
CA ARG A 74 -11.86 -24.25 18.71
C ARG A 74 -12.03 -22.79 18.31
N SER A 75 -11.41 -21.87 19.05
CA SER A 75 -11.41 -20.45 18.69
C SER A 75 -10.79 -20.29 17.30
N VAL A 76 -11.37 -19.39 16.49
CA VAL A 76 -11.02 -19.22 15.07
C VAL A 76 -10.62 -17.77 14.80
N SER A 77 -9.65 -17.59 13.91
CA SER A 77 -9.40 -16.32 13.23
C SER A 77 -10.01 -16.45 11.84
N ALA A 78 -10.93 -15.56 11.49
CA ALA A 78 -11.71 -15.65 10.25
C ALA A 78 -11.71 -14.31 9.52
N THR A 79 -11.75 -14.36 8.20
CA THR A 79 -11.64 -13.17 7.35
C THR A 79 -12.89 -13.04 6.49
N GLU A 80 -13.51 -11.86 6.53
CA GLU A 80 -14.57 -11.43 5.63
C GLU A 80 -13.99 -10.43 4.65
N THR A 81 -14.25 -10.63 3.36
CA THR A 81 -13.82 -9.71 2.31
C THR A 81 -14.79 -8.53 2.25
N LEU A 82 -14.27 -7.31 2.09
CA LEU A 82 -15.10 -6.11 1.98
C LEU A 82 -15.14 -5.63 0.52
N LEU A 83 -16.35 -5.49 0.02
CA LEU A 83 -16.66 -4.89 -1.28
C LEU A 83 -16.60 -3.36 -1.18
N ASP A 84 -15.80 -2.75 -2.04
CA ASP A 84 -15.87 -1.32 -2.34
C ASP A 84 -17.16 -1.03 -3.13
N GLN A 85 -18.02 -0.16 -2.57
CA GLN A 85 -19.12 0.45 -3.30
C GLN A 85 -18.96 1.96 -3.37
N GLY A 86 -19.19 2.52 -4.57
CA GLY A 86 -19.25 3.96 -4.79
C GLY A 86 -17.89 4.67 -4.85
N TRP A 87 -16.80 3.97 -5.19
CA TRP A 87 -15.43 4.51 -5.23
C TRP A 87 -14.88 4.86 -3.85
N GLY A 88 -15.02 3.92 -2.91
CA GLY A 88 -14.73 4.17 -1.50
C GLY A 88 -15.75 5.14 -0.91
N ALA A 89 -17.04 4.95 -1.21
CA ALA A 89 -18.10 5.60 -0.44
C ALA A 89 -18.52 4.71 0.74
N TYR A 90 -18.58 3.40 0.54
CA TYR A 90 -18.96 2.42 1.57
C TYR A 90 -18.20 1.11 1.40
N TRP A 91 -17.91 0.44 2.52
CA TRP A 91 -17.30 -0.89 2.55
C TRP A 91 -18.25 -1.87 3.21
N MET A 92 -18.67 -2.89 2.47
CA MET A 92 -19.62 -3.88 2.97
C MET A 92 -19.10 -5.30 2.79
N GLY A 93 -19.31 -6.16 3.79
CA GLY A 93 -19.10 -7.60 3.64
C GLY A 93 -20.38 -8.37 3.89
N LEU A 94 -20.27 -9.69 3.81
CA LEU A 94 -21.42 -10.57 3.83
C LEU A 94 -21.69 -11.09 5.25
N ILE A 95 -22.95 -11.04 5.65
CA ILE A 95 -23.45 -11.76 6.83
C ILE A 95 -24.59 -12.67 6.43
N THR A 96 -24.89 -13.66 7.27
CA THR A 96 -26.17 -14.37 7.21
C THR A 96 -26.92 -14.32 8.54
N VAL A 97 -28.24 -14.18 8.47
CA VAL A 97 -29.15 -14.18 9.63
C VAL A 97 -30.21 -15.28 9.44
N GLY A 98 -30.28 -16.20 10.39
CA GLY A 98 -31.27 -17.28 10.41
C GLY A 98 -30.74 -18.70 10.22
N THR A 99 -31.65 -19.67 10.30
CA THR A 99 -31.38 -21.09 10.00
C THR A 99 -32.49 -21.65 9.09
N PRO A 100 -32.25 -21.90 7.79
CA PRO A 100 -31.03 -21.57 7.05
C PRO A 100 -30.75 -20.06 7.02
N GLY A 101 -29.48 -19.69 6.87
CA GLY A 101 -29.04 -18.29 6.87
C GLY A 101 -29.55 -17.53 5.65
N GLN A 102 -30.16 -16.37 5.89
CA GLN A 102 -30.56 -15.40 4.86
C GLN A 102 -29.44 -14.36 4.71
N THR A 103 -28.99 -14.12 3.48
CA THR A 103 -27.81 -13.30 3.17
C THR A 103 -28.13 -11.80 3.16
N PHE A 104 -27.21 -11.00 3.70
CA PHE A 104 -27.24 -9.53 3.64
C PHE A 104 -25.83 -8.99 3.41
N TYR A 105 -25.73 -7.92 2.64
CA TYR A 105 -24.55 -7.05 2.61
C TYR A 105 -24.70 -5.99 3.70
N THR A 106 -23.77 -5.95 4.65
CA THR A 106 -23.78 -4.97 5.73
C THR A 106 -22.51 -4.13 5.75
N ASP A 107 -22.71 -2.84 5.97
CA ASP A 107 -21.66 -1.93 6.41
C ASP A 107 -21.25 -2.33 7.83
N PHE A 108 -19.95 -2.47 8.07
CA PHE A 108 -19.41 -2.85 9.39
C PHE A 108 -18.93 -1.59 10.10
N ASP A 109 -19.75 -1.09 11.03
CA ASP A 109 -19.72 0.29 11.52
C ASP A 109 -19.22 0.36 12.97
N THR A 110 -18.00 0.86 13.20
CA THR A 110 -17.44 1.05 14.56
C THR A 110 -18.00 2.29 15.28
N GLY A 111 -18.77 3.13 14.59
CA GLY A 111 -19.52 4.27 15.13
C GLY A 111 -20.89 3.90 15.73
N SER A 112 -21.47 2.74 15.43
CA SER A 112 -22.72 2.25 16.03
C SER A 112 -22.58 0.88 16.73
N SER A 113 -23.66 0.30 17.24
CA SER A 113 -23.61 -0.96 18.03
C SER A 113 -24.78 -1.92 17.85
N ASP A 114 -25.83 -1.51 17.14
CA ASP A 114 -26.96 -2.35 16.77
C ASP A 114 -26.64 -3.08 15.44
N LEU A 115 -27.06 -4.34 15.30
CA LEU A 115 -27.20 -4.96 13.98
C LEU A 115 -28.63 -4.74 13.49
N TRP A 116 -28.81 -4.21 12.28
CA TRP A 116 -30.13 -4.13 11.67
C TRP A 116 -30.15 -4.53 10.19
N VAL A 117 -31.25 -5.15 9.76
CA VAL A 117 -31.51 -5.57 8.38
C VAL A 117 -32.98 -5.30 7.99
N PRO A 118 -33.29 -5.03 6.70
CA PRO A 118 -34.63 -4.73 6.23
C PRO A 118 -35.57 -5.92 6.34
N GLY A 119 -36.77 -5.69 6.89
CA GLY A 119 -37.86 -6.67 6.92
C GLY A 119 -38.77 -6.60 5.70
N GLU A 120 -39.61 -7.61 5.53
CA GLU A 120 -40.59 -7.68 4.43
C GLU A 120 -41.54 -6.47 4.36
N LEU A 121 -41.80 -5.80 5.49
CA LEU A 121 -42.65 -4.61 5.56
C LEU A 121 -42.00 -3.34 5.01
N CYS A 122 -40.67 -3.31 4.84
CA CYS A 122 -40.00 -2.11 4.31
C CYS A 122 -40.14 -1.98 2.78
N GLY A 123 -40.19 -3.10 2.05
CA GLY A 123 -40.16 -3.07 0.59
C GLY A 123 -38.92 -2.33 0.06
N THR A 124 -39.09 -1.46 -0.94
CA THR A 124 -38.00 -0.64 -1.51
C THR A 124 -37.63 0.60 -0.69
N ALA A 125 -38.24 0.82 0.48
CA ALA A 125 -38.10 2.07 1.24
C ALA A 125 -36.86 2.12 2.17
N CYS A 126 -36.07 1.05 2.26
CA CYS A 126 -34.86 0.98 3.11
C CYS A 126 -33.54 0.95 2.32
N GLY A 127 -33.58 1.00 0.98
CA GLY A 127 -32.43 0.63 0.16
C GLY A 127 -32.23 -0.89 0.12
N GLY A 128 -31.06 -1.33 -0.36
CA GLY A 128 -30.71 -2.75 -0.42
C GLY A 128 -31.45 -3.57 -1.49
N THR A 129 -31.19 -4.87 -1.47
CA THR A 129 -31.74 -5.88 -2.41
C THR A 129 -32.34 -7.10 -1.72
N HIS A 130 -32.00 -7.36 -0.45
CA HIS A 130 -32.48 -8.48 0.35
C HIS A 130 -33.48 -8.03 1.42
N THR A 131 -34.31 -8.95 1.92
CA THR A 131 -35.21 -8.72 3.07
C THR A 131 -35.23 -9.94 3.98
N TYR A 132 -35.21 -9.71 5.29
CA TYR A 132 -35.30 -10.75 6.29
C TYR A 132 -36.73 -11.23 6.49
N LYS A 133 -36.90 -12.56 6.43
CA LYS A 133 -38.17 -13.26 6.55
C LYS A 133 -38.16 -14.14 7.81
N PRO A 134 -38.86 -13.75 8.89
CA PRO A 134 -38.93 -14.54 10.12
C PRO A 134 -39.44 -15.97 9.88
N SER A 135 -40.37 -16.13 8.93
CA SER A 135 -41.00 -17.40 8.57
C SER A 135 -40.05 -18.42 7.93
N LEU A 136 -38.88 -18.00 7.44
CA LEU A 136 -37.88 -18.87 6.82
C LEU A 136 -36.78 -19.34 7.79
N SER A 137 -36.76 -18.83 9.03
CA SER A 137 -35.73 -19.19 10.02
C SER A 137 -36.29 -20.05 11.15
N SER A 138 -35.75 -21.26 11.31
CA SER A 138 -36.08 -22.14 12.44
C SER A 138 -35.49 -21.69 13.78
N THR A 139 -34.58 -20.70 13.78
CA THR A 139 -33.96 -20.15 15.00
C THR A 139 -34.46 -18.77 15.40
N TYR A 140 -35.36 -18.17 14.62
CA TYR A 140 -35.99 -16.89 14.91
C TYR A 140 -36.76 -16.91 16.24
N LYS A 141 -36.60 -15.84 17.02
CA LYS A 141 -37.44 -15.51 18.18
C LYS A 141 -37.74 -14.02 18.17
N ALA A 142 -39.02 -13.66 18.27
CA ALA A 142 -39.42 -12.27 18.43
C ALA A 142 -39.00 -11.74 19.81
N TRP A 143 -38.37 -10.57 19.87
CA TRP A 143 -38.09 -9.86 21.13
C TRP A 143 -39.17 -8.81 21.43
N ASN A 144 -39.97 -8.41 20.43
CA ASN A 144 -41.16 -7.54 20.58
C ASN A 144 -40.89 -6.17 21.24
N LYS A 145 -39.64 -5.70 21.19
CA LYS A 145 -39.24 -4.34 21.55
C LYS A 145 -39.13 -3.49 20.27
N THR A 146 -39.56 -2.24 20.32
CA THR A 146 -39.39 -1.29 19.20
C THR A 146 -37.93 -0.90 19.03
N PHE A 147 -37.48 -0.79 17.78
CA PHE A 147 -36.17 -0.25 17.40
C PHE A 147 -36.35 1.10 16.72
N GLN A 148 -35.48 2.05 17.05
CA GLN A 148 -35.33 3.33 16.36
C GLN A 148 -33.88 3.79 16.52
N ILE A 149 -33.25 4.22 15.43
CA ILE A 149 -31.92 4.85 15.43
C ILE A 149 -31.94 6.09 14.54
N VAL A 150 -31.17 7.11 14.93
CA VAL A 150 -30.97 8.36 14.18
C VAL A 150 -29.48 8.62 14.08
N TYR A 151 -28.98 8.82 12.88
CA TYR A 151 -27.57 9.06 12.58
C TYR A 151 -27.26 10.56 12.53
N GLY A 152 -25.97 10.92 12.52
CA GLY A 152 -25.51 12.31 12.49
C GLY A 152 -26.01 13.10 11.27
N ASP A 153 -26.24 12.42 10.15
CA ASP A 153 -26.83 12.95 8.90
C ASP A 153 -28.36 13.14 8.95
N GLY A 154 -28.99 12.89 10.11
CA GLY A 154 -30.44 12.93 10.27
C GLY A 154 -31.18 11.77 9.60
N SER A 155 -30.48 10.87 8.92
CA SER A 155 -31.05 9.61 8.44
C SER A 155 -31.44 8.75 9.63
N HIS A 156 -32.52 7.99 9.49
CA HIS A 156 -33.08 7.22 10.60
C HIS A 156 -33.86 6.02 10.11
N THR A 157 -33.88 4.97 10.93
CA THR A 157 -34.65 3.75 10.67
C THR A 157 -35.48 3.39 11.89
N THR A 158 -36.62 2.73 11.66
CA THR A 158 -37.46 2.18 12.73
C THR A 158 -37.87 0.75 12.42
N GLY A 159 -38.07 -0.06 13.46
CA GLY A 159 -38.29 -1.48 13.33
C GLY A 159 -38.69 -2.17 14.62
N VAL A 160 -38.48 -3.48 14.66
CA VAL A 160 -38.66 -4.30 15.86
C VAL A 160 -37.46 -5.20 16.09
N PHE A 161 -37.10 -5.39 17.35
CA PHE A 161 -36.05 -6.30 17.76
C PHE A 161 -36.48 -7.77 17.68
N ALA A 162 -35.53 -8.62 17.30
CA ALA A 162 -35.61 -10.06 17.29
C ALA A 162 -34.27 -10.68 17.72
N ASN A 163 -34.29 -11.99 17.99
CA ASN A 163 -33.10 -12.81 18.19
C ASN A 163 -33.06 -13.90 17.12
N ASP A 164 -31.91 -14.13 16.52
CA ASP A 164 -31.70 -15.26 15.60
C ASP A 164 -30.22 -15.69 15.59
N THR A 165 -29.84 -16.63 14.74
CA THR A 165 -28.43 -17.00 14.51
C THR A 165 -27.82 -16.02 13.51
N VAL A 166 -26.71 -15.38 13.86
CA VAL A 166 -25.93 -14.51 12.97
C VAL A 166 -24.60 -15.21 12.66
N ASN A 167 -24.16 -15.19 11.40
CA ASN A 167 -22.87 -15.71 10.96
C ASN A 167 -22.11 -14.68 10.12
N ILE A 168 -20.80 -14.54 10.39
CA ILE A 168 -19.84 -13.71 9.65
C ILE A 168 -18.58 -14.56 9.45
N ALA A 169 -18.03 -14.63 8.23
CA ALA A 169 -16.84 -15.42 7.90
C ALA A 169 -16.83 -16.87 8.47
N GLY A 170 -17.99 -17.51 8.63
CA GLY A 170 -18.11 -18.86 9.20
C GLY A 170 -18.21 -18.93 10.75
N ILE A 171 -18.10 -17.81 11.47
CA ILE A 171 -18.30 -17.73 12.92
C ILE A 171 -19.79 -17.46 13.23
N SER A 172 -20.50 -18.46 13.77
CA SER A 172 -21.92 -18.33 14.17
C SER A 172 -22.13 -18.00 15.66
N ILE A 173 -22.95 -16.98 15.92
CA ILE A 173 -23.52 -16.64 17.23
C ILE A 173 -25.02 -16.91 17.20
N THR A 174 -25.48 -17.83 18.06
CA THR A 174 -26.89 -18.25 18.17
C THR A 174 -27.66 -17.37 19.14
N GLY A 175 -28.83 -16.88 18.74
CA GLY A 175 -29.68 -16.03 19.60
C GLY A 175 -29.16 -14.59 19.73
N GLN A 176 -28.30 -14.15 18.82
CA GLN A 176 -27.86 -12.77 18.70
C GLN A 176 -29.07 -11.87 18.47
N ALA A 177 -29.15 -10.78 19.23
CA ALA A 177 -30.17 -9.76 19.03
C ALA A 177 -29.83 -8.88 17.82
N PHE A 178 -30.85 -8.49 17.08
CA PHE A 178 -30.78 -7.58 15.93
C PHE A 178 -32.15 -6.94 15.67
N ALA A 179 -32.19 -5.86 14.90
CA ALA A 179 -33.44 -5.22 14.50
C ALA A 179 -33.85 -5.56 13.06
N ILE A 180 -35.15 -5.83 12.89
CA ILE A 180 -35.82 -5.96 11.60
C ILE A 180 -36.47 -4.62 11.31
N ILE A 181 -35.95 -3.86 10.35
CA ILE A 181 -36.46 -2.51 10.05
C ILE A 181 -37.67 -2.53 9.13
N ASN A 182 -38.67 -1.71 9.47
CA ASN A 182 -39.93 -1.58 8.75
C ASN A 182 -40.02 -0.26 7.96
N SER A 183 -39.18 0.73 8.30
CA SER A 183 -39.06 1.96 7.53
C SER A 183 -37.70 2.61 7.73
N ALA A 184 -37.26 3.36 6.72
CA ALA A 184 -36.07 4.20 6.76
C ALA A 184 -36.35 5.57 6.11
N SER A 185 -35.56 6.56 6.48
CA SER A 185 -35.52 7.89 5.87
C SER A 185 -34.07 8.32 5.72
N GLY A 186 -33.73 8.96 4.60
CA GLY A 186 -32.34 9.33 4.26
C GLY A 186 -31.43 8.18 3.82
N MET A 187 -31.90 6.93 3.79
CA MET A 187 -31.09 5.74 3.43
C MET A 187 -31.48 5.07 2.11
N THR A 188 -32.50 5.57 1.41
CA THR A 188 -33.09 4.93 0.21
C THR A 188 -32.16 4.83 -1.00
N SER A 189 -31.02 5.51 -0.98
CA SER A 189 -29.99 5.50 -2.03
C SER A 189 -28.80 4.57 -1.74
N ARG A 190 -28.80 3.87 -0.59
CA ARG A 190 -27.71 2.97 -0.19
C ARG A 190 -27.77 1.62 -0.92
N THR A 191 -26.60 1.06 -1.25
CA THR A 191 -26.46 -0.23 -1.95
C THR A 191 -26.30 -1.43 -1.01
N ASN A 192 -25.85 -1.23 0.23
CA ASN A 192 -25.92 -2.23 1.29
C ASN A 192 -27.37 -2.48 1.73
N ASP A 193 -27.62 -3.68 2.27
CA ASP A 193 -28.90 -4.03 2.86
C ASP A 193 -29.06 -3.46 4.28
N GLY A 194 -27.99 -3.50 5.09
CA GLY A 194 -28.05 -3.10 6.50
C GLY A 194 -26.73 -2.60 7.08
N ILE A 195 -26.71 -2.40 8.40
CA ILE A 195 -25.53 -2.01 9.18
C ILE A 195 -25.32 -2.98 10.33
N LEU A 196 -24.07 -3.38 10.56
CA LEU A 196 -23.64 -4.16 11.72
C LEU A 196 -22.74 -3.29 12.60
N GLY A 197 -23.28 -2.79 13.71
CA GLY A 197 -22.54 -2.01 14.68
C GLY A 197 -21.48 -2.81 15.45
N MET A 198 -20.27 -2.26 15.52
CA MET A 198 -19.06 -2.86 16.13
C MET A 198 -18.49 -2.05 17.31
N GLY A 199 -19.19 -1.00 17.76
CA GLY A 199 -18.92 -0.23 18.98
C GLY A 199 -19.26 -0.97 20.28
N TYR A 200 -19.27 -0.25 21.40
CA TYR A 200 -19.62 -0.81 22.72
C TYR A 200 -21.13 -0.79 22.96
N GLN A 201 -21.64 -1.81 23.66
CA GLN A 201 -23.04 -1.99 24.09
C GLN A 201 -23.75 -0.73 24.63
N LYS A 202 -23.03 0.26 25.17
CA LYS A 202 -23.59 1.55 25.62
C LYS A 202 -24.33 2.32 24.51
N LEU A 203 -23.98 2.12 23.24
CA LEU A 203 -24.64 2.77 22.10
C LEU A 203 -25.87 1.99 21.56
N ALA A 204 -26.05 0.73 21.96
CA ALA A 204 -27.09 -0.13 21.42
C ALA A 204 -28.49 0.30 21.90
N GLN A 205 -29.41 0.58 20.97
CA GLN A 205 -30.76 1.09 21.25
C GLN A 205 -31.61 0.06 21.99
N GLY A 206 -31.38 -1.23 21.75
CA GLY A 206 -32.01 -2.32 22.47
C GLY A 206 -31.40 -2.56 23.85
N GLY A 207 -30.18 -2.08 24.11
CA GLY A 207 -29.36 -2.44 25.25
C GLY A 207 -28.77 -3.85 25.14
N GLU A 208 -28.81 -4.45 23.94
CA GLU A 208 -28.27 -5.77 23.64
C GLU A 208 -26.74 -5.81 23.58
N VAL A 209 -26.18 -7.01 23.64
CA VAL A 209 -24.76 -7.22 23.39
C VAL A 209 -24.53 -7.19 21.86
N PRO A 210 -23.67 -6.30 21.33
CA PRO A 210 -23.37 -6.24 19.90
C PRO A 210 -22.69 -7.52 19.41
N VAL A 211 -22.80 -7.82 18.12
CA VAL A 211 -22.38 -9.10 17.54
C VAL A 211 -20.92 -9.44 17.85
N ILE A 212 -20.02 -8.47 17.71
CA ILE A 212 -18.58 -8.66 17.95
C ILE A 212 -18.26 -8.92 19.43
N TRP A 213 -18.99 -8.26 20.34
CA TRP A 213 -18.88 -8.50 21.78
C TRP A 213 -19.44 -9.87 22.17
N SER A 214 -20.52 -10.33 21.53
CA SER A 214 -21.00 -11.72 21.68
C SER A 214 -19.96 -12.74 21.22
N MET A 215 -19.23 -12.47 20.13
CA MET A 215 -18.12 -13.35 19.68
C MET A 215 -16.96 -13.39 20.70
N TYR A 216 -16.58 -12.25 21.26
CA TYR A 216 -15.56 -12.18 22.32
C TYR A 216 -16.01 -12.90 23.61
N LEU A 217 -17.18 -12.54 24.15
CA LEU A 217 -17.69 -13.06 25.44
C LEU A 217 -18.01 -14.56 25.40
N THR A 218 -18.30 -15.12 24.22
CA THR A 218 -18.49 -16.57 24.03
C THR A 218 -17.20 -17.34 23.71
N GLY A 219 -16.06 -16.66 23.59
CA GLY A 219 -14.76 -17.27 23.27
C GLY A 219 -14.63 -17.78 21.82
N ALA A 220 -15.43 -17.23 20.90
CA ALA A 220 -15.45 -17.66 19.49
C ALA A 220 -14.19 -17.23 18.72
N LEU A 221 -13.59 -16.09 19.10
CA LEU A 221 -12.42 -15.50 18.45
C LEU A 221 -11.11 -16.06 19.02
N SER A 222 -10.10 -16.32 18.16
CA SER A 222 -8.75 -16.74 18.62
C SER A 222 -8.05 -15.70 19.49
N LEU A 223 -8.21 -14.43 19.14
CA LEU A 223 -7.72 -13.26 19.87
C LEU A 223 -8.91 -12.34 20.15
N PRO A 224 -8.92 -11.56 21.25
CA PRO A 224 -10.02 -10.67 21.61
C PRO A 224 -9.97 -9.34 20.82
N ILE A 225 -9.72 -9.43 19.52
CA ILE A 225 -9.47 -8.29 18.63
C ILE A 225 -10.20 -8.48 17.29
N PHE A 226 -10.41 -7.39 16.57
CA PHE A 226 -10.70 -7.41 15.14
C PHE A 226 -9.88 -6.36 14.41
N GLY A 227 -9.60 -6.59 13.13
CA GLY A 227 -8.78 -5.73 12.28
C GLY A 227 -9.50 -5.33 11.00
N PHE A 228 -9.23 -4.10 10.54
CA PHE A 228 -9.69 -3.56 9.26
C PHE A 228 -8.52 -3.17 8.37
N TRP A 229 -8.62 -3.56 7.11
CA TRP A 229 -7.79 -3.07 6.02
C TRP A 229 -8.66 -2.62 4.86
N PHE A 230 -8.45 -1.39 4.41
CA PHE A 230 -9.09 -0.86 3.22
C PHE A 230 -8.07 -0.84 2.09
N GLY A 231 -8.30 -1.67 1.07
CA GLY A 231 -7.41 -1.79 -0.09
C GLY A 231 -7.59 -0.66 -1.11
N PRO A 232 -6.97 -0.81 -2.29
CA PRO A 232 -7.14 0.16 -3.37
C PRO A 232 -8.60 0.25 -3.82
N VAL A 233 -9.13 1.48 -3.82
CA VAL A 233 -10.45 1.82 -4.34
C VAL A 233 -10.53 1.43 -5.81
N SER A 234 -11.53 0.63 -6.16
CA SER A 234 -11.72 0.10 -7.51
C SER A 234 -13.15 -0.41 -7.71
N THR A 235 -13.72 -0.11 -8.87
CA THR A 235 -15.16 -0.29 -9.11
C THR A 235 -15.60 -1.75 -9.04
N GLY A 236 -16.31 -2.11 -7.97
CA GLY A 236 -16.96 -3.42 -7.84
C GLY A 236 -15.99 -4.58 -7.62
N SER A 237 -14.83 -4.32 -7.04
CA SER A 237 -13.86 -5.34 -6.66
C SER A 237 -13.77 -5.53 -5.14
N ASP A 238 -13.58 -6.79 -4.76
CA ASP A 238 -13.19 -7.26 -3.43
C ASP A 238 -11.81 -6.72 -3.05
N THR A 239 -11.74 -5.55 -2.39
CA THR A 239 -10.46 -4.92 -2.04
C THR A 239 -10.27 -4.60 -0.57
N GLY A 240 -11.27 -4.67 0.29
CA GLY A 240 -11.10 -4.51 1.73
C GLY A 240 -11.14 -5.83 2.50
N GLU A 241 -10.84 -5.77 3.78
CA GLU A 241 -10.76 -6.93 4.67
C GLU A 241 -11.22 -6.56 6.09
N LEU A 242 -12.14 -7.35 6.64
CA LEU A 242 -12.40 -7.46 8.07
C LEU A 242 -11.86 -8.81 8.56
N ILE A 243 -10.95 -8.78 9.53
CA ILE A 243 -10.46 -9.99 10.19
C ILE A 243 -10.94 -10.06 11.64
N LEU A 244 -11.68 -11.13 11.94
CA LEU A 244 -12.24 -11.45 13.24
C LEU A 244 -11.27 -12.35 14.00
N GLY A 245 -10.83 -11.91 15.18
CA GLY A 245 -9.93 -12.69 16.03
C GLY A 245 -8.48 -12.72 15.55
N GLY A 246 -8.01 -11.67 14.88
CA GLY A 246 -6.65 -11.57 14.35
C GLY A 246 -6.33 -10.21 13.71
N TYR A 247 -5.17 -10.16 13.04
CA TYR A 247 -4.76 -9.12 12.09
C TYR A 247 -3.94 -9.80 10.98
N ASP A 248 -3.94 -9.26 9.75
CA ASP A 248 -3.10 -9.79 8.65
C ASP A 248 -1.77 -9.01 8.55
N THR A 249 -0.68 -9.70 8.86
CA THR A 249 0.70 -9.19 8.79
C THR A 249 1.17 -8.81 7.37
N THR A 250 0.45 -9.19 6.32
CA THR A 250 0.74 -8.79 4.93
C THR A 250 0.14 -7.43 4.55
N LYS A 251 -0.76 -6.90 5.38
CA LYS A 251 -1.58 -5.71 5.10
C LYS A 251 -1.07 -4.43 5.76
N TYR A 252 -0.04 -4.53 6.61
CA TYR A 252 0.59 -3.39 7.26
C TYR A 252 2.12 -3.51 7.35
N THR A 253 2.79 -2.39 7.60
CA THR A 253 4.23 -2.33 7.89
C THR A 253 4.50 -1.59 9.19
N GLY A 254 5.66 -1.86 9.78
CA GLY A 254 6.05 -1.31 11.09
C GLY A 254 5.32 -2.00 12.26
N SER A 255 5.22 -1.28 13.37
CA SER A 255 4.54 -1.70 14.60
C SER A 255 3.24 -0.91 14.82
N PHE A 256 2.32 -1.51 15.58
CA PHE A 256 1.12 -0.81 16.03
C PHE A 256 1.44 0.23 17.10
N THR A 257 1.03 1.48 16.88
CA THR A 257 0.85 2.46 17.96
C THR A 257 -0.52 2.24 18.59
N TYR A 258 -0.57 2.01 19.90
CA TYR A 258 -1.83 1.79 20.61
C TYR A 258 -2.25 3.03 21.41
N ALA A 259 -3.55 3.35 21.38
CA ALA A 259 -4.16 4.36 22.24
C ALA A 259 -5.31 3.73 23.05
N PRO A 260 -5.36 3.94 24.39
CA PRO A 260 -6.43 3.41 25.23
C PRO A 260 -7.76 4.12 24.93
N VAL A 261 -8.86 3.39 25.07
CA VAL A 261 -10.20 3.92 24.91
C VAL A 261 -10.52 4.85 26.08
N SER A 262 -10.83 6.12 25.78
CA SER A 262 -11.15 7.15 26.78
C SER A 262 -12.56 7.00 27.34
N VAL A 263 -13.53 6.66 26.49
CA VAL A 263 -14.95 6.51 26.85
C VAL A 263 -15.53 5.27 26.19
N LYS A 264 -15.98 4.30 26.99
CA LYS A 264 -16.63 3.09 26.49
C LYS A 264 -18.02 3.41 25.94
N GLY A 265 -18.08 3.59 24.62
CA GLY A 265 -19.27 3.84 23.82
C GLY A 265 -18.88 3.66 22.36
N TYR A 266 -18.26 4.69 21.81
CA TYR A 266 -17.49 4.58 20.57
C TYR A 266 -16.11 3.96 20.84
N TRP A 267 -15.36 3.70 19.77
CA TRP A 267 -13.91 3.50 19.84
C TRP A 267 -13.18 4.85 19.94
N GLU A 268 -13.49 5.58 21.02
CA GLU A 268 -12.98 6.91 21.34
C GLU A 268 -11.63 6.82 22.07
N PHE A 269 -10.66 7.65 21.70
CA PHE A 269 -9.35 7.73 22.32
C PHE A 269 -8.85 9.19 22.37
N ALA A 270 -7.88 9.47 23.25
CA ALA A 270 -7.21 10.76 23.30
C ALA A 270 -6.06 10.85 22.28
N ALA A 271 -5.93 11.98 21.59
CA ALA A 271 -4.83 12.28 20.67
C ALA A 271 -4.17 13.63 21.02
N ASP A 272 -2.85 13.70 20.84
CA ASP A 272 -2.00 14.77 21.35
C ASP A 272 -2.21 16.09 20.62
N SER A 273 -2.37 16.04 19.28
CA SER A 273 -2.59 17.23 18.46
C SER A 273 -3.11 16.93 17.05
N VAL A 274 -3.65 17.97 16.41
CA VAL A 274 -3.83 18.05 14.96
C VAL A 274 -2.94 19.18 14.44
N SER A 275 -2.09 18.92 13.45
CA SER A 275 -1.16 19.91 12.88
C SER A 275 -1.10 19.85 11.36
N LEU A 276 -0.83 20.99 10.74
CA LEU A 276 -0.70 21.18 9.29
C LEU A 276 0.73 21.58 8.95
N THR A 277 1.37 20.89 8.00
CA THR A 277 2.74 21.17 7.55
C THR A 277 2.78 21.54 6.07
N ILE A 278 3.30 22.73 5.74
CA ILE A 278 3.55 23.20 4.38
C ILE A 278 5.03 23.54 4.25
N GLY A 279 5.76 22.79 3.40
CA GLY A 279 7.22 22.90 3.32
C GLY A 279 7.86 22.59 4.67
N SER A 280 8.67 23.51 5.20
CA SER A 280 9.29 23.41 6.53
C SER A 280 8.45 24.00 7.67
N THR A 281 7.29 24.60 7.38
CA THR A 281 6.45 25.28 8.38
C THR A 281 5.35 24.34 8.87
N THR A 282 5.32 24.09 10.18
CA THR A 282 4.25 23.32 10.85
C THR A 282 3.44 24.23 11.77
N THR A 283 2.12 24.20 11.61
CA THR A 283 1.14 24.94 12.42
C THR A 283 0.28 23.94 13.18
N THR A 284 0.29 24.00 14.52
CA THR A 284 -0.64 23.25 15.36
C THR A 284 -2.01 23.89 15.32
N ILE A 285 -3.04 23.12 14.98
CA ILE A 285 -4.45 23.56 14.88
C ILE A 285 -5.20 23.27 16.19
N ALA A 286 -5.00 22.08 16.75
CA ALA A 286 -5.60 21.65 18.00
C ALA A 286 -4.61 20.82 18.83
N THR A 287 -4.79 20.81 20.15
CA THR A 287 -4.03 19.98 21.09
C THR A 287 -5.00 19.26 22.04
N SER A 288 -4.60 18.08 22.54
CA SER A 288 -5.36 17.29 23.51
C SER A 288 -6.81 17.03 23.09
N ILE A 289 -7.00 16.48 21.89
CA ILE A 289 -8.33 16.18 21.33
C ILE A 289 -8.82 14.79 21.77
N ASN A 290 -10.12 14.57 21.71
CA ASN A 290 -10.70 13.22 21.76
C ASN A 290 -11.18 12.88 20.34
N ALA A 291 -10.85 11.69 19.87
CA ALA A 291 -11.13 11.24 18.51
C ALA A 291 -11.78 9.85 18.53
N ILE A 292 -12.71 9.60 17.61
CA ILE A 292 -13.32 8.29 17.36
C ILE A 292 -12.70 7.72 16.09
N LEU A 293 -12.35 6.42 16.10
CA LEU A 293 -11.98 5.69 14.89
C LEU A 293 -13.23 4.99 14.32
N ASP A 294 -13.70 5.45 13.18
CA ASP A 294 -15.04 5.13 12.66
C ASP A 294 -15.02 4.60 11.22
N THR A 295 -15.29 3.31 11.05
CA THR A 295 -15.41 2.68 9.73
C THR A 295 -16.68 3.08 8.97
N GLY A 296 -17.73 3.53 9.67
CA GLY A 296 -18.99 3.97 9.06
C GLY A 296 -18.98 5.40 8.50
N THR A 297 -17.88 6.14 8.71
CA THR A 297 -17.71 7.52 8.22
C THR A 297 -16.83 7.56 6.97
N SER A 298 -17.41 7.92 5.82
CA SER A 298 -16.74 7.99 4.50
C SER A 298 -15.83 9.22 4.28
N LEU A 299 -15.41 9.91 5.33
CA LEU A 299 -14.61 11.14 5.28
C LEU A 299 -13.25 10.93 5.95
N ALA A 300 -12.24 11.70 5.57
CA ALA A 300 -10.92 11.57 6.17
C ALA A 300 -10.94 12.05 7.63
N ILE A 301 -11.51 13.22 7.89
CA ILE A 301 -11.61 13.82 9.21
C ILE A 301 -12.93 14.60 9.35
N LEU A 302 -13.69 14.34 10.42
CA LEU A 302 -14.67 15.28 10.95
C LEU A 302 -14.12 15.89 12.25
N GLY A 303 -14.44 17.16 12.52
CA GLY A 303 -14.06 17.81 13.77
C GLY A 303 -14.81 19.11 14.03
N PRO A 304 -14.59 19.75 15.19
CA PRO A 304 -15.34 20.93 15.59
C PRO A 304 -15.17 22.10 14.61
N THR A 305 -16.26 22.82 14.34
CA THR A 305 -16.36 23.80 13.25
C THR A 305 -15.26 24.86 13.29
N ALA A 306 -14.84 25.32 14.47
CA ALA A 306 -13.78 26.32 14.62
C ALA A 306 -12.41 25.85 14.08
N TYR A 307 -12.03 24.59 14.31
CA TYR A 307 -10.78 24.03 13.83
C TYR A 307 -10.87 23.68 12.34
N VAL A 308 -11.98 23.09 11.92
CA VAL A 308 -12.22 22.72 10.51
C VAL A 308 -12.27 23.95 9.61
N ASN A 309 -12.91 25.04 10.03
CA ASN A 309 -12.89 26.30 9.29
C ASN A 309 -11.47 26.84 9.14
N THR A 310 -10.62 26.69 10.16
CA THR A 310 -9.20 27.09 10.10
C THR A 310 -8.45 26.25 9.05
N ILE A 311 -8.65 24.92 9.07
CA ILE A 311 -8.06 23.99 8.09
C ILE A 311 -8.52 24.35 6.67
N ASN A 312 -9.82 24.41 6.43
CA ASN A 312 -10.38 24.70 5.10
C ASN A 312 -10.00 26.11 4.60
N THR A 313 -9.82 27.10 5.49
CA THR A 313 -9.25 28.41 5.13
C THR A 313 -7.81 28.28 4.62
N ILE A 314 -6.95 27.48 5.27
CA ILE A 314 -5.57 27.22 4.82
C ILE A 314 -5.53 26.45 3.49
N LEU A 315 -6.49 25.53 3.27
CA LEU A 315 -6.64 24.86 1.97
C LEU A 315 -7.03 25.84 0.85
N GLY A 316 -7.68 26.96 1.18
CA GLY A 316 -8.33 27.85 0.23
C GLY A 316 -9.66 27.29 -0.26
N ALA A 317 -10.38 26.59 0.62
CA ALA A 317 -11.60 25.87 0.32
C ALA A 317 -12.85 26.71 0.63
N THR A 318 -13.93 26.53 -0.15
CA THR A 318 -15.20 27.22 0.04
C THR A 318 -16.34 26.23 0.27
N PHE A 319 -17.18 26.49 1.27
CA PHE A 319 -18.30 25.62 1.63
C PHE A 319 -19.31 25.48 0.47
N ASP A 320 -19.70 24.24 0.14
CA ASP A 320 -20.70 23.98 -0.90
C ASP A 320 -22.10 23.71 -0.32
N SER A 321 -22.93 24.76 -0.29
CA SER A 321 -24.32 24.68 0.17
C SER A 321 -25.19 23.73 -0.65
N ALA A 322 -24.80 23.38 -1.89
CA ALA A 322 -25.51 22.38 -2.71
C ALA A 322 -25.40 20.95 -2.16
N THR A 323 -24.45 20.68 -1.27
CA THR A 323 -24.24 19.35 -0.65
C THR A 323 -25.06 19.15 0.63
N GLY A 324 -25.77 20.20 1.09
CA GLY A 324 -26.57 20.18 2.32
C GLY A 324 -25.72 20.28 3.59
N GLN A 325 -26.39 20.48 4.74
CA GLN A 325 -25.72 20.80 6.00
C GLN A 325 -24.83 19.70 6.59
N ILE A 326 -24.95 18.44 6.14
CA ILE A 326 -24.32 17.31 6.84
C ILE A 326 -23.34 16.49 5.98
N THR A 327 -23.28 16.72 4.66
CA THR A 327 -22.04 16.39 3.92
C THR A 327 -21.12 17.61 3.86
N GLY A 328 -21.67 18.81 3.71
CA GLY A 328 -20.99 20.08 4.03
C GLY A 328 -19.63 20.27 3.36
N LEU A 329 -19.45 19.67 2.18
CA LEU A 329 -18.13 19.51 1.58
C LEU A 329 -17.60 20.86 1.14
N HIS A 330 -16.30 21.08 1.35
CA HIS A 330 -15.65 22.32 0.95
C HIS A 330 -14.96 22.13 -0.40
N LYS A 331 -15.38 22.90 -1.41
CA LYS A 331 -14.77 22.94 -2.74
C LYS A 331 -13.35 23.49 -2.64
N VAL A 332 -12.40 22.77 -3.21
CA VAL A 332 -10.99 23.16 -3.26
C VAL A 332 -10.62 23.43 -4.71
N ASN A 333 -9.94 24.55 -5.00
CA ASN A 333 -9.38 24.75 -6.34
C ASN A 333 -8.11 23.90 -6.50
N CYS A 334 -8.29 22.63 -6.85
CA CYS A 334 -7.19 21.74 -7.19
C CYS A 334 -6.65 22.01 -8.61
N GLN A 335 -7.50 22.47 -9.54
CA GLN A 335 -7.15 22.63 -10.96
C GLN A 335 -5.97 23.57 -11.20
N THR A 336 -5.87 24.67 -10.44
CA THR A 336 -4.78 25.67 -10.60
C THR A 336 -3.78 25.70 -9.44
N LYS A 337 -3.96 24.89 -8.40
CA LYS A 337 -3.08 24.84 -7.22
C LYS A 337 -2.35 23.49 -7.17
N PRO A 338 -1.01 23.45 -7.26
CA PRO A 338 -0.28 22.18 -7.24
C PRO A 338 -0.43 21.49 -5.87
N LEU A 339 -0.37 20.15 -5.85
CA LEU A 339 -0.52 19.35 -4.62
C LEU A 339 0.44 19.79 -3.51
N SER A 340 1.66 20.23 -3.85
CA SER A 340 2.66 20.75 -2.91
C SER A 340 2.30 22.08 -2.23
N ALA A 341 1.26 22.78 -2.68
CA ALA A 341 0.74 23.99 -2.03
C ALA A 341 -0.40 23.68 -1.04
N PHE A 342 -0.74 22.40 -0.82
CA PHE A 342 -1.62 21.95 0.24
C PHE A 342 -0.81 21.29 1.37
N PRO A 343 -1.22 21.45 2.64
CA PRO A 343 -0.51 20.89 3.78
C PRO A 343 -0.56 19.36 3.82
N ASN A 344 0.46 18.74 4.39
CA ASN A 344 0.27 17.46 5.07
C ASN A 344 -0.48 17.71 6.38
N ILE A 345 -1.40 16.82 6.75
CA ILE A 345 -2.23 16.93 7.95
C ILE A 345 -1.87 15.76 8.86
N ALA A 346 -1.38 16.04 10.06
CA ALA A 346 -0.99 15.02 11.02
C ALA A 346 -1.93 15.01 12.23
N VAL A 347 -2.44 13.83 12.57
CA VAL A 347 -3.04 13.58 13.89
C VAL A 347 -1.98 12.88 14.73
N THR A 348 -1.50 13.51 15.80
CA THR A 348 -0.46 12.91 16.66
C THR A 348 -1.12 12.08 17.74
N ILE A 349 -0.77 10.79 17.83
CA ILE A 349 -1.37 9.83 18.76
C ILE A 349 -0.25 9.12 19.52
N SER A 350 -0.22 9.25 20.84
CA SER A 350 0.83 8.70 21.71
C SER A 350 2.25 9.09 21.27
N GLY A 351 2.42 10.35 20.84
CA GLY A 351 3.68 10.90 20.33
C GLY A 351 4.02 10.56 18.87
N VAL A 352 3.22 9.73 18.18
CA VAL A 352 3.45 9.32 16.79
C VAL A 352 2.56 10.12 15.84
N PRO A 353 3.10 10.83 14.83
CA PRO A 353 2.30 11.60 13.87
C PRO A 353 1.72 10.71 12.76
N PHE A 354 0.40 10.59 12.72
CA PHE A 354 -0.35 9.92 11.65
C PHE A 354 -0.65 10.92 10.53
N VAL A 355 0.24 10.93 9.52
CA VAL A 355 0.25 11.93 8.45
C VAL A 355 -0.60 11.52 7.24
N LEU A 356 -1.60 12.34 6.92
CA LEU A 356 -2.32 12.38 5.65
C LEU A 356 -1.64 13.36 4.68
N THR A 357 -1.41 12.92 3.45
CA THR A 357 -0.97 13.80 2.34
C THR A 357 -2.19 14.39 1.61
N PRO A 358 -2.03 15.43 0.77
CA PRO A 358 -3.13 15.99 0.00
C PRO A 358 -3.93 14.98 -0.83
N LEU A 359 -3.31 13.89 -1.31
CA LEU A 359 -3.99 12.81 -2.04
C LEU A 359 -4.93 11.96 -1.17
N MET A 360 -4.83 12.04 0.16
CA MET A 360 -5.62 11.24 1.11
C MET A 360 -6.84 11.99 1.66
N TYR A 361 -6.92 13.32 1.45
CA TYR A 361 -8.02 14.14 1.94
C TYR A 361 -8.63 15.08 0.87
N LEU A 362 -8.14 15.05 -0.38
CA LEU A 362 -8.73 15.77 -1.51
C LEU A 362 -9.27 14.77 -2.54
N GLU A 363 -10.57 14.83 -2.85
CA GLU A 363 -11.25 13.90 -3.75
C GLU A 363 -11.88 14.65 -4.93
N ILE A 364 -11.86 14.08 -6.15
CA ILE A 364 -12.45 14.71 -7.34
C ILE A 364 -13.73 13.99 -7.76
N ILE A 365 -14.85 14.51 -7.29
CA ILE A 365 -16.17 14.02 -7.67
C ILE A 365 -16.54 14.58 -9.04
N THR A 366 -16.83 13.69 -9.99
CA THR A 366 -17.26 14.04 -11.35
C THR A 366 -18.72 13.69 -11.56
N ASN A 367 -19.49 14.66 -12.05
CA ASN A 367 -20.90 14.50 -12.41
C ASN A 367 -21.18 15.08 -13.81
N SER A 368 -22.44 15.06 -14.25
CA SER A 368 -22.86 15.58 -15.57
C SER A 368 -22.64 17.08 -15.77
N ALA A 369 -22.38 17.85 -14.71
CA ALA A 369 -22.05 19.28 -14.76
C ALA A 369 -20.53 19.55 -14.70
N GLY A 370 -19.69 18.53 -14.51
CA GLY A 370 -18.23 18.62 -14.49
C GLY A 370 -17.58 17.94 -13.29
N SER A 371 -16.26 18.11 -13.15
CA SER A 371 -15.48 17.59 -12.02
C SER A 371 -15.17 18.68 -11.01
N THR A 372 -15.46 18.41 -9.74
CA THR A 372 -15.19 19.31 -8.61
C THR A 372 -14.32 18.60 -7.59
N CYS A 373 -13.25 19.27 -7.14
CA CYS A 373 -12.38 18.77 -6.09
C CYS A 373 -12.92 19.22 -4.72
N TYR A 374 -13.01 18.29 -3.77
CA TYR A 374 -13.54 18.53 -2.43
C TYR A 374 -12.52 18.15 -1.35
N SER A 375 -12.51 18.93 -0.27
CA SER A 375 -11.90 18.55 1.00
C SER A 375 -12.77 17.50 1.68
N LEU A 376 -12.20 16.35 1.99
CA LEU A 376 -12.78 15.30 2.84
C LEU A 376 -12.66 15.62 4.34
N ILE A 377 -12.55 16.92 4.66
CA ILE A 377 -12.46 17.46 6.01
C ILE A 377 -13.65 18.38 6.21
N SER A 378 -14.62 17.90 7.00
CA SER A 378 -15.90 18.56 7.22
C SER A 378 -16.16 18.76 8.71
N SER A 379 -17.13 19.61 9.04
CA SER A 379 -17.40 20.05 10.40
C SER A 379 -18.44 19.17 11.08
N ILE A 380 -18.18 18.76 12.31
CA ILE A 380 -19.19 18.20 13.23
C ILE A 380 -19.02 18.84 14.61
N ASP A 381 -20.09 19.43 15.13
CA ASP A 381 -20.14 19.98 16.49
C ASP A 381 -20.85 18.98 17.41
N ALA A 382 -20.23 17.82 17.61
CA ALA A 382 -20.68 16.76 18.49
C ALA A 382 -19.77 16.65 19.72
N ASN A 383 -20.29 16.08 20.81
CA ASN A 383 -19.57 15.89 22.08
C ASN A 383 -19.59 14.43 22.55
N ASP A 384 -18.57 14.04 23.33
CA ASP A 384 -18.49 12.76 24.04
C ASP A 384 -19.52 12.67 25.17
N ALA A 385 -19.56 11.51 25.85
CA ALA A 385 -20.42 11.30 27.01
C ALA A 385 -20.08 12.18 28.24
N ASN A 386 -18.99 12.96 28.20
CA ASN A 386 -18.56 13.90 29.24
C ASN A 386 -18.74 15.37 28.81
N GLY A 387 -19.28 15.64 27.62
CA GLY A 387 -19.48 16.99 27.08
C GLY A 387 -18.24 17.63 26.43
N LYS A 388 -17.20 16.85 26.09
CA LYS A 388 -16.03 17.32 25.35
C LYS A 388 -16.25 17.21 23.83
N PRO A 389 -15.79 18.17 23.01
CA PRO A 389 -15.85 18.05 21.56
C PRO A 389 -15.09 16.82 21.04
N ILE A 390 -15.68 16.12 20.07
CA ILE A 390 -15.09 14.95 19.41
C ILE A 390 -14.64 15.26 17.99
N TRP A 391 -13.61 14.55 17.56
CA TRP A 391 -13.21 14.38 16.17
C TRP A 391 -13.59 12.96 15.73
N ILE A 392 -13.77 12.74 14.44
CA ILE A 392 -13.98 11.41 13.86
C ILE A 392 -12.93 11.20 12.76
N LEU A 393 -12.18 10.11 12.86
CA LEU A 393 -11.22 9.67 11.85
C LEU A 393 -11.89 8.53 11.08
N GLY A 394 -12.32 8.84 9.86
CA GLY A 394 -13.11 7.92 9.06
C GLY A 394 -12.28 7.00 8.17
N ASP A 395 -12.97 6.31 7.26
CA ASP A 395 -12.38 5.25 6.46
C ASP A 395 -11.21 5.73 5.57
N PHE A 396 -11.26 6.96 5.04
CA PHE A 396 -10.16 7.56 4.26
C PHE A 396 -8.87 7.73 5.09
N PHE A 397 -8.96 7.98 6.40
CA PHE A 397 -7.81 7.93 7.30
C PHE A 397 -7.33 6.47 7.47
N MET A 398 -8.27 5.53 7.67
CA MET A 398 -7.99 4.11 7.85
C MET A 398 -7.45 3.40 6.58
N ARG A 399 -7.70 3.92 5.38
CA ARG A 399 -7.03 3.48 4.13
C ARG A 399 -5.52 3.65 4.19
N ARG A 400 -5.05 4.69 4.88
CA ARG A 400 -3.62 4.89 5.13
C ARG A 400 -3.11 4.07 6.31
N PHE A 401 -3.95 3.76 7.29
CA PHE A 401 -3.55 3.13 8.54
C PHE A 401 -4.38 1.88 8.87
N TYR A 402 -3.75 0.70 8.75
CA TYR A 402 -4.35 -0.56 9.19
C TYR A 402 -4.75 -0.45 10.66
N SER A 403 -6.00 -0.80 10.94
CA SER A 403 -6.65 -0.48 12.20
C SER A 403 -7.05 -1.74 12.95
N VAL A 404 -6.66 -1.86 14.21
CA VAL A 404 -7.00 -2.96 15.12
C VAL A 404 -7.79 -2.42 16.31
N PHE A 405 -8.83 -3.14 16.68
CA PHE A 405 -9.71 -2.83 17.80
C PHE A 405 -9.58 -3.97 18.82
N ASP A 406 -9.01 -3.66 19.99
CA ASP A 406 -8.68 -4.63 21.04
C ASP A 406 -9.69 -4.53 22.20
N MET A 407 -10.62 -5.48 22.23
CA MET A 407 -11.76 -5.53 23.16
C MET A 407 -11.36 -6.02 24.56
N GLN A 408 -10.22 -6.72 24.70
CA GLN A 408 -9.75 -7.17 26.01
C GLN A 408 -9.02 -6.05 26.75
N ASN A 409 -8.23 -5.26 26.03
CA ASN A 409 -7.39 -4.21 26.61
C ASN A 409 -7.97 -2.80 26.44
N ASP A 410 -9.21 -2.69 25.94
CA ASP A 410 -9.94 -1.45 25.68
C ASP A 410 -9.06 -0.40 24.96
N ARG A 411 -8.58 -0.72 23.75
CA ARG A 411 -7.66 0.15 23.00
C ARG A 411 -7.80 -0.01 21.48
N ILE A 412 -7.45 1.04 20.75
CA ILE A 412 -7.23 0.99 19.30
C ILE A 412 -5.74 0.86 19.00
N GLY A 413 -5.39 0.23 17.88
CA GLY A 413 -4.03 0.08 17.37
C GLY A 413 -3.93 0.48 15.91
N LEU A 414 -2.98 1.34 15.56
CA LEU A 414 -2.78 1.84 14.19
C LEU A 414 -1.37 1.52 13.69
N ALA A 415 -1.27 0.98 12.47
CA ALA A 415 -0.01 0.72 11.76
C ALA A 415 -0.12 1.18 10.29
N LEU A 416 1.01 1.32 9.58
CA LEU A 416 0.99 1.84 8.21
C LEU A 416 0.44 0.78 7.23
N SER A 417 -0.63 1.09 6.48
CA SER A 417 -1.22 0.14 5.53
C SER A 417 -0.34 -0.10 4.30
N THR A 418 -0.28 -1.34 3.81
CA THR A 418 0.38 -1.69 2.54
C THR A 418 -0.43 -1.32 1.30
N SER A 419 -1.74 -1.07 1.42
CA SER A 419 -2.59 -0.70 0.27
C SER A 419 -2.23 0.66 -0.31
N TYR A 420 -1.80 1.60 0.55
CA TYR A 420 -1.51 2.97 0.14
C TYR A 420 -0.07 3.16 -0.40
N SER A 421 0.46 2.13 -1.07
CA SER A 421 1.64 2.22 -1.94
C SER A 421 1.27 2.34 -3.43
N THR A 422 -0.03 2.24 -3.78
CA THR A 422 -0.53 2.37 -5.14
C THR A 422 -1.29 3.69 -5.31
N VAL A 423 -0.78 4.57 -6.17
CA VAL A 423 -1.43 5.83 -6.55
C VAL A 423 -2.78 5.55 -7.19
N GLN A 424 -3.86 5.95 -6.53
CA GLN A 424 -5.19 5.99 -7.13
C GLN A 424 -5.22 7.10 -8.19
N THR A 425 -5.62 6.76 -9.41
CA THR A 425 -5.58 7.66 -10.57
C THR A 425 -6.75 8.62 -10.58
N VAL A 426 -6.52 9.89 -10.24
CA VAL A 426 -7.40 10.99 -10.63
C VAL A 426 -7.19 11.28 -12.12
N PRO A 427 -8.24 11.39 -12.96
CA PRO A 427 -8.08 11.63 -14.41
C PRO A 427 -7.27 12.89 -14.72
N SER A 428 -6.19 12.74 -15.50
CA SER A 428 -5.19 13.79 -15.75
C SER A 428 -5.62 14.88 -16.74
N THR A 429 -6.92 15.13 -16.91
CA THR A 429 -7.49 15.90 -18.03
C THR A 429 -7.99 17.31 -17.66
N LEU A 430 -7.86 17.75 -16.41
CA LEU A 430 -8.42 19.04 -15.94
C LEU A 430 -7.43 20.02 -15.28
N PHE A 431 -6.13 19.73 -15.31
CA PHE A 431 -5.09 20.69 -14.88
C PHE A 431 -4.55 21.43 -16.12
N GLN A 432 -5.22 22.51 -16.54
CA GLN A 432 -4.73 23.35 -17.63
C GLN A 432 -3.67 24.35 -17.14
N SER A 433 -2.53 24.37 -17.83
CA SER A 433 -1.45 25.33 -17.60
C SER A 433 -1.86 26.73 -18.04
N THR A 434 -1.98 27.68 -17.12
CA THR A 434 -2.08 29.11 -17.47
C THR A 434 -0.74 29.65 -17.96
N THR A 435 -0.81 30.60 -18.89
CA THR A 435 0.30 31.06 -19.73
C THR A 435 1.34 31.91 -19.00
N THR A 436 2.61 31.72 -19.36
CA THR A 436 3.74 32.55 -18.94
C THR A 436 3.59 34.02 -19.35
N VAL A 437 3.73 34.92 -18.38
CA VAL A 437 4.04 36.34 -18.63
C VAL A 437 5.56 36.52 -18.54
N THR A 438 6.18 36.97 -19.64
CA THR A 438 7.60 37.29 -19.72
C THR A 438 7.91 38.69 -19.17
N PRO A 439 8.83 38.85 -18.22
CA PRO A 439 9.49 40.12 -17.95
C PRO A 439 10.64 40.32 -18.94
N SER A 440 10.62 41.46 -19.65
CA SER A 440 11.74 41.88 -20.51
C SER A 440 12.96 42.27 -19.67
N SER A 441 14.15 41.98 -20.20
CA SER A 441 15.44 42.38 -19.61
C SER A 441 15.77 43.86 -19.87
N THR A 442 16.22 44.58 -18.85
CA THR A 442 17.16 45.70 -19.02
C THR A 442 18.21 45.73 -17.90
N THR A 443 19.39 46.23 -18.25
CA THR A 443 20.65 46.15 -17.49
C THR A 443 20.83 47.25 -16.45
N THR A 444 21.53 46.97 -15.33
CA THR A 444 22.81 47.63 -14.94
C THR A 444 23.32 47.16 -13.56
N LYS A 445 24.64 47.28 -13.33
CA LYS A 445 25.38 47.02 -12.07
C LYS A 445 26.07 48.33 -11.65
N PRO A 446 26.06 48.73 -10.37
CA PRO A 446 27.25 48.61 -9.49
C PRO A 446 26.87 47.98 -8.12
N SER A 447 27.64 47.07 -7.52
CA SER A 447 28.94 47.29 -6.86
C SER A 447 28.89 48.19 -5.62
N THR A 448 28.60 47.61 -4.45
CA THR A 448 29.10 48.09 -3.15
C THR A 448 29.56 46.90 -2.29
N THR A 449 30.74 47.03 -1.72
CA THR A 449 31.37 46.05 -0.82
C THR A 449 31.06 46.42 0.62
N THR A 450 30.60 45.47 1.44
CA THR A 450 30.54 45.65 2.90
C THR A 450 31.13 44.44 3.60
N THR A 451 32.34 44.59 4.12
CA THR A 451 32.99 43.62 5.01
C THR A 451 32.33 43.64 6.40
N VAL A 452 31.93 42.48 6.90
CA VAL A 452 31.60 42.27 8.32
C VAL A 452 32.50 41.16 8.84
N SER A 453 33.29 41.46 9.88
CA SER A 453 34.26 40.54 10.46
C SER A 453 33.60 39.29 11.06
N SER A 454 34.22 38.14 10.83
CA SER A 454 33.84 36.87 11.43
C SER A 454 34.27 36.80 12.90
N THR A 455 33.31 36.94 13.83
CA THR A 455 33.54 36.59 15.23
C THR A 455 33.45 35.08 15.40
N THR A 456 34.57 34.44 15.72
CA THR A 456 34.69 32.98 15.87
C THR A 456 33.85 32.45 17.04
N MET A 457 32.64 31.98 16.77
CA MET A 457 31.94 31.09 17.70
C MET A 457 32.53 29.68 17.59
N LYS A 458 33.20 29.22 18.67
CA LYS A 458 33.57 27.82 18.84
C LYS A 458 32.28 26.98 18.87
N THR A 459 32.00 26.27 17.78
CA THR A 459 31.01 25.19 17.79
C THR A 459 31.54 24.04 18.65
N SER A 460 30.87 23.78 19.77
CA SER A 460 31.11 22.56 20.54
C SER A 460 30.68 21.35 19.72
N THR A 461 31.64 20.55 19.27
CA THR A 461 31.39 19.31 18.56
C THR A 461 30.72 18.29 19.47
N ALA A 462 29.40 18.23 19.40
CA ALA A 462 28.59 17.10 19.83
C ALA A 462 27.70 16.67 18.67
N SER A 463 28.29 16.03 17.66
CA SER A 463 27.52 15.25 16.69
C SER A 463 26.88 14.08 17.43
N SER A 464 25.68 14.29 17.95
CA SER A 464 24.77 13.18 18.25
C SER A 464 24.39 12.55 16.92
N ILE A 465 25.14 11.51 16.55
CA ILE A 465 24.74 10.59 15.48
C ILE A 465 23.37 10.07 15.89
N PHE A 466 22.32 10.53 15.22
CA PHE A 466 21.02 9.89 15.31
C PHE A 466 21.22 8.44 14.85
N ASN A 467 21.16 7.51 15.79
CA ASN A 467 21.24 6.09 15.51
C ASN A 467 19.94 5.66 14.80
N ILE A 468 19.83 5.97 13.50
CA ILE A 468 18.70 5.59 12.64
C ILE A 468 18.74 4.09 12.32
N GLY A 469 19.90 3.45 12.48
CA GLY A 469 20.04 2.00 12.42
C GLY A 469 21.36 1.50 12.99
N ARG A 470 21.55 0.18 12.96
CA ARG A 470 22.76 -0.52 13.41
C ARG A 470 23.19 -1.55 12.38
N TRP A 471 24.49 -1.63 12.13
CA TRP A 471 25.09 -2.69 11.33
C TRP A 471 25.34 -3.93 12.18
N SER A 472 25.16 -5.10 11.58
CA SER A 472 25.54 -6.39 12.15
C SER A 472 26.05 -7.31 11.06
N THR A 473 26.99 -8.19 11.40
CA THR A 473 27.50 -9.20 10.49
C THR A 473 26.46 -10.29 10.24
N THR A 474 26.58 -10.95 9.09
CA THR A 474 25.82 -12.16 8.74
C THR A 474 26.74 -13.15 8.02
N GLY A 475 26.23 -14.31 7.62
CA GLY A 475 27.02 -15.25 6.84
C GLY A 475 27.58 -14.62 5.57
N SER A 476 28.82 -14.94 5.21
CA SER A 476 29.46 -14.53 3.97
C SER A 476 29.14 -15.49 2.82
N LEU A 477 29.26 -15.00 1.58
CA LEU A 477 29.20 -15.81 0.37
C LEU A 477 30.35 -16.82 0.33
N SER A 478 30.18 -17.92 -0.41
CA SER A 478 31.25 -18.88 -0.67
C SER A 478 32.19 -18.44 -1.80
N ILE A 479 31.76 -17.51 -2.65
CA ILE A 479 32.54 -16.97 -3.77
C ILE A 479 32.35 -15.44 -3.81
N GLY A 480 33.46 -14.70 -3.92
CA GLY A 480 33.44 -13.25 -4.07
C GLY A 480 32.68 -12.84 -5.33
N ARG A 481 31.95 -11.72 -5.28
CA ARG A 481 31.31 -11.19 -6.50
C ARG A 481 31.06 -9.68 -6.50
N THR A 482 31.55 -9.04 -7.56
CA THR A 482 31.11 -7.72 -8.02
C THR A 482 30.21 -7.85 -9.26
N GLN A 483 29.42 -6.81 -9.56
CA GLN A 483 28.57 -6.73 -10.77
C GLN A 483 27.58 -7.91 -10.94
N HIS A 484 27.14 -8.48 -9.81
CA HIS A 484 26.11 -9.50 -9.69
C HIS A 484 24.72 -8.88 -9.59
N THR A 485 23.67 -9.69 -9.67
CA THR A 485 22.31 -9.27 -9.28
C THR A 485 21.86 -10.01 -8.02
N SER A 486 20.95 -9.40 -7.27
CA SER A 486 20.29 -10.00 -6.11
C SER A 486 18.79 -9.79 -6.22
N THR A 487 17.98 -10.74 -5.75
CA THR A 487 16.52 -10.62 -5.79
C THR A 487 15.88 -11.28 -4.57
N LEU A 488 14.90 -10.62 -3.98
CA LEU A 488 14.06 -11.16 -2.92
C LEU A 488 12.95 -12.04 -3.53
N PHE A 489 12.78 -13.26 -3.03
CA PHE A 489 11.61 -14.08 -3.33
C PHE A 489 10.47 -13.82 -2.35
N SER A 490 9.25 -14.21 -2.74
CA SER A 490 8.04 -14.09 -1.91
C SER A 490 8.11 -14.89 -0.60
N ASP A 491 8.98 -15.90 -0.51
CA ASP A 491 9.26 -16.67 0.70
C ASP A 491 10.30 -16.02 1.64
N GLY A 492 10.76 -14.81 1.31
CA GLY A 492 11.73 -14.03 2.08
C GLY A 492 13.21 -14.38 1.83
N ARG A 493 13.52 -15.44 1.08
CA ARG A 493 14.91 -15.76 0.72
C ARG A 493 15.44 -14.76 -0.31
N VAL A 494 16.75 -14.49 -0.26
CA VAL A 494 17.43 -13.66 -1.27
C VAL A 494 18.32 -14.54 -2.12
N ILE A 495 18.10 -14.55 -3.43
CA ILE A 495 18.99 -15.19 -4.41
C ILE A 495 19.99 -14.18 -4.94
N VAL A 496 21.21 -14.62 -5.17
CA VAL A 496 22.30 -13.86 -5.79
C VAL A 496 22.85 -14.63 -6.97
N VAL A 497 23.03 -13.94 -8.10
CA VAL A 497 23.28 -14.55 -9.40
C VAL A 497 24.46 -13.87 -10.10
N GLY A 498 25.41 -14.67 -10.59
CA GLY A 498 26.52 -14.24 -11.43
C GLY A 498 27.49 -13.24 -10.78
N GLY A 499 28.18 -12.45 -11.60
CA GLY A 499 29.24 -11.52 -11.17
C GLY A 499 30.55 -11.76 -11.93
N ARG A 500 31.66 -11.12 -11.52
CA ARG A 500 32.98 -11.35 -12.16
C ARG A 500 33.60 -12.68 -11.74
N GLU A 501 33.93 -12.85 -10.46
CA GLU A 501 34.50 -14.11 -9.96
C GLU A 501 33.45 -15.24 -9.86
N GLY A 502 32.19 -14.88 -9.56
CA GLY A 502 31.06 -15.81 -9.43
C GLY A 502 30.23 -16.07 -10.69
N ALA A 503 30.77 -15.91 -11.90
CA ALA A 503 30.00 -15.62 -13.12
C ALA A 503 28.82 -16.56 -13.50
N ASN A 504 28.88 -17.86 -13.27
CA ASN A 504 27.72 -18.79 -13.45
C ASN A 504 27.17 -19.35 -12.13
N THR A 505 27.64 -18.85 -11.00
CA THR A 505 27.32 -19.39 -9.67
C THR A 505 26.13 -18.65 -9.06
N VAL A 506 25.39 -19.37 -8.24
CA VAL A 506 24.16 -18.91 -7.58
C VAL A 506 24.24 -19.26 -6.10
N GLU A 507 23.90 -18.30 -5.25
CA GLU A 507 23.84 -18.48 -3.80
C GLU A 507 22.52 -17.93 -3.27
N ILE A 508 21.96 -18.59 -2.27
CA ILE A 508 20.65 -18.30 -1.69
C ILE A 508 20.82 -18.08 -0.19
N TYR A 509 20.51 -16.87 0.25
CA TYR A 509 20.51 -16.47 1.65
C TYR A 509 19.18 -16.81 2.31
N ASN A 510 19.26 -17.48 3.46
CA ASN A 510 18.13 -17.69 4.35
C ASN A 510 18.21 -16.64 5.48
N PRO A 511 17.25 -15.70 5.58
CA PRO A 511 17.30 -14.65 6.60
C PRO A 511 17.02 -15.15 8.02
N THR A 512 16.30 -16.27 8.18
CA THR A 512 16.00 -16.88 9.48
C THR A 512 17.25 -17.50 10.09
N THR A 513 18.07 -18.20 9.30
CA THR A 513 19.32 -18.82 9.77
C THR A 513 20.54 -17.92 9.63
N ARG A 514 20.44 -16.83 8.87
CA ARG A 514 21.55 -15.91 8.53
C ARG A 514 22.70 -16.59 7.78
N THR A 515 22.38 -17.60 6.98
CA THR A 515 23.37 -18.40 6.24
C THR A 515 23.11 -18.41 4.73
N TRP A 516 24.19 -18.48 3.96
CA TRP A 516 24.14 -18.77 2.53
C TRP A 516 24.11 -20.27 2.25
N SER A 517 23.54 -20.63 1.11
CA SER A 517 23.51 -21.98 0.56
C SER A 517 23.71 -21.92 -0.95
N ARG A 518 24.33 -22.93 -1.55
CA ARG A 518 24.60 -22.94 -3.00
C ARG A 518 23.35 -23.35 -3.78
N GLY A 519 22.92 -22.49 -4.71
CA GLY A 519 21.88 -22.81 -5.68
C GLY A 519 22.44 -23.55 -6.91
N ALA A 520 21.56 -23.98 -7.81
CA ALA A 520 21.99 -24.51 -9.10
C ALA A 520 22.70 -23.42 -9.93
N SER A 521 23.82 -23.77 -10.56
CA SER A 521 24.54 -22.88 -11.48
C SER A 521 23.73 -22.57 -12.73
N MET A 522 23.87 -21.34 -13.25
CA MET A 522 23.35 -20.95 -14.56
C MET A 522 24.05 -21.76 -15.67
N ASN A 523 23.37 -21.92 -16.81
CA ASN A 523 23.97 -22.53 -18.00
C ASN A 523 25.00 -21.58 -18.63
N ASN A 524 24.75 -20.26 -18.60
CA ASN A 524 25.66 -19.25 -19.14
C ASN A 524 26.19 -18.33 -18.04
N ALA A 525 27.51 -18.16 -18.02
CA ALA A 525 28.20 -17.21 -17.14
C ALA A 525 27.94 -15.76 -17.58
N ARG A 526 27.74 -14.85 -16.61
CA ARG A 526 27.38 -13.44 -16.86
C ARG A 526 27.69 -12.51 -15.69
N SER A 527 28.29 -11.37 -15.99
CA SER A 527 28.40 -10.18 -15.11
C SER A 527 27.63 -9.01 -15.72
N THR A 528 27.24 -7.98 -14.97
CA THR A 528 26.50 -6.79 -15.50
C THR A 528 25.24 -7.14 -16.32
N HIS A 529 24.60 -8.25 -15.97
CA HIS A 529 23.31 -8.70 -16.50
C HIS A 529 22.16 -8.06 -15.73
N THR A 530 20.92 -8.28 -16.18
CA THR A 530 19.72 -7.93 -15.41
C THR A 530 18.99 -9.18 -14.93
N ALA A 531 18.29 -9.04 -13.81
CA ALA A 531 17.41 -10.05 -13.26
C ALA A 531 16.06 -9.41 -12.92
N THR A 532 14.96 -10.12 -13.20
CA THR A 532 13.60 -9.63 -13.05
C THR A 532 12.74 -10.74 -12.45
N LEU A 533 12.16 -10.49 -11.28
CA LEU A 533 11.20 -11.40 -10.67
C LEU A 533 9.90 -11.39 -11.49
N LEU A 534 9.44 -12.56 -11.91
CA LEU A 534 8.18 -12.72 -12.64
C LEU A 534 6.99 -12.77 -11.67
N PRO A 535 5.76 -12.45 -12.13
CA PRO A 535 4.55 -12.54 -11.30
C PRO A 535 4.28 -13.94 -10.72
N ASP A 536 4.81 -15.00 -11.37
CA ASP A 536 4.70 -16.39 -10.91
C ASP A 536 5.82 -16.80 -9.92
N GLY A 537 6.65 -15.86 -9.48
CA GLY A 537 7.75 -16.07 -8.52
C GLY A 537 9.05 -16.62 -9.13
N ARG A 538 9.09 -16.96 -10.43
CA ARG A 538 10.34 -17.35 -11.09
C ARG A 538 11.25 -16.14 -11.34
N LEU A 539 12.56 -16.36 -11.45
CA LEU A 539 13.52 -15.30 -11.76
C LEU A 539 13.96 -15.39 -13.22
N PHE A 540 13.64 -14.37 -14.02
CA PHE A 540 14.18 -14.21 -15.38
C PHE A 540 15.51 -13.46 -15.32
N VAL A 541 16.52 -13.96 -16.04
CA VAL A 541 17.86 -13.36 -16.12
C VAL A 541 18.27 -13.25 -17.58
N THR A 542 18.75 -12.08 -18.01
CA THR A 542 19.11 -11.85 -19.42
C THR A 542 20.39 -11.04 -19.61
N GLY A 543 21.06 -11.32 -20.72
CA GLY A 543 22.29 -10.65 -21.17
C GLY A 543 23.45 -10.71 -20.17
N GLY A 544 24.28 -9.68 -20.19
CA GLY A 544 25.51 -9.57 -19.42
C GLY A 544 26.78 -9.78 -20.23
N TRP A 545 27.91 -9.62 -19.57
CA TRP A 545 29.26 -9.65 -20.12
C TRP A 545 30.04 -10.85 -19.60
N TYR A 546 30.66 -11.58 -20.52
CA TYR A 546 31.57 -12.70 -20.21
C TYR A 546 32.55 -12.90 -21.37
N TYR A 547 33.81 -13.26 -21.07
CA TYR A 547 34.91 -13.38 -22.04
C TYR A 547 34.89 -12.33 -23.18
N ASN A 548 34.88 -11.06 -22.80
CA ASN A 548 34.89 -9.90 -23.70
C ASN A 548 33.73 -9.83 -24.71
N THR A 549 32.63 -10.54 -24.46
CA THR A 549 31.47 -10.62 -25.36
C THR A 549 30.18 -10.24 -24.63
N ALA A 550 29.33 -9.47 -25.30
CA ALA A 550 27.98 -9.17 -24.84
C ALA A 550 27.03 -10.36 -25.11
N SER A 551 26.43 -10.92 -24.07
CA SER A 551 25.57 -12.11 -24.17
C SER A 551 24.17 -11.76 -24.67
N GLN A 552 23.64 -12.56 -25.59
CA GLN A 552 22.24 -12.52 -26.06
C GLN A 552 21.34 -13.53 -25.33
N THR A 553 21.92 -14.35 -24.45
CA THR A 553 21.21 -15.46 -23.80
C THR A 553 20.34 -14.97 -22.64
N ALA A 554 19.21 -15.64 -22.46
CA ALA A 554 18.35 -15.48 -21.30
C ALA A 554 17.99 -16.85 -20.70
N GLU A 555 17.74 -16.87 -19.40
CA GLU A 555 17.42 -18.07 -18.63
C GLU A 555 16.39 -17.75 -17.55
N ILE A 556 15.54 -18.72 -17.21
CA ILE A 556 14.58 -18.61 -16.09
C ILE A 556 14.97 -19.62 -15.01
N TYR A 557 15.12 -19.14 -13.78
CA TYR A 557 15.29 -19.97 -12.59
C TYR A 557 13.95 -20.25 -11.91
N ASN A 558 13.73 -21.52 -11.60
CA ASN A 558 12.59 -21.98 -10.81
C ASN A 558 13.04 -22.19 -9.34
N PRO A 559 12.52 -21.39 -8.37
CA PRO A 559 12.91 -21.50 -6.96
C PRO A 559 12.35 -22.71 -6.22
N VAL A 560 11.37 -23.42 -6.80
CA VAL A 560 10.77 -24.64 -6.24
C VAL A 560 11.63 -25.86 -6.57
N SER A 561 12.08 -25.98 -7.82
CA SER A 561 12.93 -27.09 -8.28
C SER A 561 14.43 -26.81 -8.17
N ASN A 562 14.84 -25.58 -7.82
CA ASN A 562 16.23 -25.12 -7.81
C ASN A 562 16.94 -25.46 -9.14
N SER A 563 16.37 -25.00 -10.26
CA SER A 563 16.85 -25.35 -11.60
C SER A 563 16.70 -24.20 -12.59
N TRP A 564 17.63 -24.11 -13.55
CA TRP A 564 17.60 -23.15 -14.65
C TRP A 564 17.05 -23.77 -15.93
N SER A 565 16.25 -23.01 -16.67
CA SER A 565 15.80 -23.34 -18.02
C SER A 565 16.25 -22.24 -18.98
N ALA A 566 16.98 -22.62 -20.03
CA ALA A 566 17.29 -21.69 -21.12
C ALA A 566 16.00 -21.31 -21.87
N VAL A 567 15.90 -20.04 -22.25
CA VAL A 567 14.78 -19.50 -23.03
C VAL A 567 15.29 -18.99 -24.39
N SER A 568 14.41 -18.46 -25.24
CA SER A 568 14.84 -17.89 -26.53
C SER A 568 15.83 -16.73 -26.32
N ASN A 569 16.74 -16.55 -27.28
CA ASN A 569 17.75 -15.49 -27.24
C ASN A 569 17.17 -14.15 -27.66
N MET A 570 17.71 -13.06 -27.10
CA MET A 570 17.54 -11.71 -27.65
C MET A 570 18.12 -11.61 -29.06
N THR A 571 17.63 -10.64 -29.83
CA THR A 571 18.18 -10.27 -31.15
C THR A 571 19.60 -9.70 -31.02
N PHE A 572 19.86 -8.94 -29.94
CA PHE A 572 21.15 -8.31 -29.70
C PHE A 572 21.74 -8.70 -28.33
N GLY A 573 22.99 -9.16 -28.35
CA GLY A 573 23.76 -9.36 -27.13
C GLY A 573 24.04 -8.04 -26.43
N ARG A 574 23.78 -7.96 -25.12
CA ARG A 574 23.80 -6.70 -24.36
C ARG A 574 24.23 -6.84 -22.90
N TYR A 575 24.99 -5.87 -22.38
CA TYR A 575 25.38 -5.78 -20.96
C TYR A 575 25.29 -4.34 -20.43
N GLY A 576 25.11 -4.17 -19.11
CA GLY A 576 24.81 -2.85 -18.53
C GLY A 576 23.50 -2.24 -19.04
N HIS A 577 22.59 -3.08 -19.54
CA HIS A 577 21.25 -2.73 -20.00
C HIS A 577 20.28 -2.70 -18.81
N GLN A 578 19.04 -2.25 -19.04
CA GLN A 578 17.95 -2.37 -18.05
C GLN A 578 16.87 -3.33 -18.54
N ALA A 579 16.22 -4.04 -17.61
CA ALA A 579 15.04 -4.86 -17.85
C ALA A 579 13.95 -4.49 -16.85
N VAL A 580 12.72 -4.29 -17.33
CA VAL A 580 11.58 -3.83 -16.53
C VAL A 580 10.36 -4.66 -16.90
N TYR A 581 9.72 -5.28 -15.91
CA TYR A 581 8.44 -5.97 -16.10
C TYR A 581 7.32 -4.94 -16.35
N LEU A 582 6.57 -5.14 -17.43
CA LEU A 582 5.37 -4.38 -17.78
C LEU A 582 4.14 -5.21 -17.43
N PRO A 583 3.26 -4.74 -16.51
CA PRO A 583 2.09 -5.49 -16.07
C PRO A 583 1.01 -5.62 -17.17
N ALA A 584 -0.12 -6.23 -16.82
CA ALA A 584 -1.29 -6.31 -17.67
C ALA A 584 -1.73 -4.91 -18.18
N PRO A 585 -2.20 -4.79 -19.44
CA PRO A 585 -2.45 -5.87 -20.40
C PRO A 585 -1.21 -6.33 -21.18
N VAL A 586 -0.05 -5.69 -21.03
CA VAL A 586 1.15 -6.03 -21.81
C VAL A 586 1.77 -7.34 -21.35
N ASN A 587 1.96 -7.51 -20.02
CA ASN A 587 2.47 -8.74 -19.39
C ASN A 587 3.78 -9.29 -20.02
N LYS A 588 4.75 -8.40 -20.25
CA LYS A 588 6.05 -8.71 -20.89
C LYS A 588 7.19 -7.99 -20.18
N ILE A 589 8.43 -8.43 -20.41
CA ILE A 589 9.62 -7.76 -19.90
C ILE A 589 10.19 -6.87 -21.00
N LEU A 590 10.29 -5.57 -20.75
CA LEU A 590 10.93 -4.62 -21.64
C LEU A 590 12.43 -4.56 -21.32
N VAL A 591 13.26 -4.93 -22.29
CA VAL A 591 14.73 -4.94 -22.19
C VAL A 591 15.29 -3.85 -23.10
N MET A 592 16.15 -2.99 -22.54
CA MET A 592 16.48 -1.69 -23.14
C MET A 592 17.98 -1.38 -23.04
N GLY A 593 18.56 -0.94 -24.16
CA GLY A 593 19.93 -0.40 -24.21
C GLY A 593 21.03 -1.36 -23.76
N GLY A 594 22.03 -0.81 -23.10
CA GLY A 594 23.30 -1.47 -22.76
C GLY A 594 24.37 -1.31 -23.83
N TYR A 595 25.51 -1.94 -23.61
CA TYR A 595 26.55 -2.15 -24.62
C TYR A 595 26.33 -3.46 -25.37
N GLY A 596 26.46 -3.46 -26.69
CA GLY A 596 26.49 -4.65 -27.53
C GLY A 596 27.72 -4.71 -28.44
N GLY A 597 27.78 -5.78 -29.25
CA GLY A 597 28.88 -6.05 -30.17
C GLY A 597 29.89 -7.10 -29.68
N SER A 598 30.69 -7.62 -30.61
CA SER A 598 31.71 -8.66 -30.36
C SER A 598 33.14 -8.13 -30.24
N THR A 599 33.42 -6.93 -30.77
CA THR A 599 34.79 -6.37 -30.85
C THR A 599 34.85 -4.86 -30.58
N GLY A 600 33.95 -4.35 -29.74
CA GLY A 600 33.90 -2.94 -29.33
C GLY A 600 32.58 -2.61 -28.64
N SER A 601 32.62 -1.82 -27.58
CA SER A 601 31.44 -1.50 -26.76
C SER A 601 30.55 -0.47 -27.48
N VAL A 602 29.64 -0.93 -28.34
CA VAL A 602 28.68 -0.07 -29.05
C VAL A 602 27.47 0.18 -28.16
N GLY A 603 27.17 1.44 -27.85
CA GLY A 603 25.98 1.80 -27.08
C GLY A 603 24.71 1.48 -27.87
N LEU A 604 23.80 0.71 -27.27
CA LEU A 604 22.54 0.32 -27.88
C LEU A 604 21.42 1.30 -27.50
N GLN A 605 20.60 1.62 -28.50
CA GLN A 605 19.26 2.21 -28.32
C GLN A 605 18.14 1.17 -28.45
N SER A 606 18.46 -0.04 -28.93
CA SER A 606 17.47 -1.08 -29.24
C SER A 606 16.74 -1.57 -28.00
N CYS A 607 15.43 -1.76 -28.15
CA CYS A 607 14.55 -2.28 -27.11
C CYS A 607 13.79 -3.51 -27.62
N GLU A 608 13.61 -4.49 -26.75
CA GLU A 608 12.97 -5.77 -27.07
C GLU A 608 12.00 -6.15 -25.94
N LEU A 609 10.85 -6.71 -26.29
CA LEU A 609 9.85 -7.24 -25.36
C LEU A 609 9.96 -8.76 -25.31
N TYR A 610 10.19 -9.31 -24.11
CA TYR A 610 10.14 -10.75 -23.87
C TYR A 610 8.78 -11.17 -23.30
N ASP A 611 8.17 -12.14 -23.96
CA ASP A 611 6.97 -12.83 -23.52
C ASP A 611 7.34 -14.15 -22.83
N PHE A 612 7.22 -14.17 -21.50
CA PHE A 612 7.56 -15.33 -20.67
C PHE A 612 6.46 -16.42 -20.65
N VAL A 613 5.33 -16.18 -21.33
CA VAL A 613 4.26 -17.18 -21.53
C VAL A 613 4.49 -17.91 -22.87
N SER A 614 4.73 -17.18 -23.96
CA SER A 614 4.97 -17.77 -25.29
C SER A 614 6.45 -18.08 -25.59
N ASN A 615 7.37 -17.67 -24.70
CA ASN A 615 8.83 -17.77 -24.86
C ASN A 615 9.33 -17.08 -26.15
N GLN A 616 8.77 -15.92 -26.49
CA GLN A 616 9.10 -15.16 -27.70
C GLN A 616 9.66 -13.78 -27.39
N TRP A 617 10.56 -13.31 -28.25
CA TRP A 617 11.02 -11.93 -28.28
C TRP A 617 10.30 -11.17 -29.40
N THR A 618 10.07 -9.88 -29.18
CA THR A 618 9.54 -8.97 -30.19
C THR A 618 10.28 -7.64 -30.10
N THR A 619 10.89 -7.19 -31.19
CA THR A 619 11.49 -5.86 -31.26
C THR A 619 10.40 -4.80 -31.08
N THR A 620 10.69 -3.77 -30.29
CA THR A 620 9.79 -2.61 -30.10
C THR A 620 10.51 -1.33 -30.51
N THR A 621 9.88 -0.17 -30.31
CA THR A 621 10.52 1.11 -30.63
C THR A 621 11.81 1.27 -29.83
N SER A 622 12.85 1.77 -30.48
CA SER A 622 14.13 2.04 -29.82
C SER A 622 14.03 3.32 -28.99
N MET A 623 14.86 3.40 -27.94
CA MET A 623 15.17 4.68 -27.30
C MET A 623 15.66 5.68 -28.35
N ILE A 624 15.47 6.96 -28.08
CA ILE A 624 15.94 8.08 -28.89
C ILE A 624 17.47 8.20 -28.74
N ASN A 625 18.01 7.87 -27.57
CA ASN A 625 19.46 7.85 -27.32
C ASN A 625 19.94 6.46 -26.88
N ALA A 626 21.18 6.12 -27.23
CA ALA A 626 21.86 4.97 -26.64
C ALA A 626 22.15 5.21 -25.16
N ARG A 627 22.01 4.17 -24.32
CA ARG A 627 22.22 4.26 -22.87
C ARG A 627 22.85 3.00 -22.30
N VAL A 628 23.73 3.14 -21.31
CA VAL A 628 24.36 2.01 -20.60
C VAL A 628 24.68 2.38 -19.15
N TYR A 629 24.48 1.45 -18.22
CA TYR A 629 24.52 1.68 -16.76
C TYR A 629 23.55 2.76 -16.25
N PHE A 630 22.53 3.05 -17.06
CA PHE A 630 21.40 3.91 -16.73
C PHE A 630 20.44 3.19 -15.77
N THR A 631 19.55 3.96 -15.14
CA THR A 631 18.43 3.39 -14.39
C THR A 631 17.14 3.51 -15.19
N ALA A 632 16.26 2.54 -15.02
CA ALA A 632 14.93 2.54 -15.61
C ALA A 632 13.93 2.01 -14.59
N THR A 633 12.76 2.63 -14.47
CA THR A 633 11.73 2.23 -13.51
C THR A 633 10.35 2.43 -14.12
N TYR A 634 9.50 1.42 -13.98
CA TYR A 634 8.08 1.51 -14.32
C TYR A 634 7.35 2.35 -13.27
N LEU A 635 6.56 3.31 -13.73
CA LEU A 635 5.67 4.16 -12.93
C LEU A 635 4.22 3.70 -13.18
N PRO A 636 3.62 2.91 -12.26
CA PRO A 636 2.24 2.45 -12.42
C PRO A 636 1.24 3.61 -12.56
N SER A 637 1.48 4.70 -11.83
CA SER A 637 0.65 5.92 -11.81
C SER A 637 0.46 6.59 -13.18
N MET A 638 1.36 6.34 -14.13
CA MET A 638 1.33 6.92 -15.47
C MET A 638 1.27 5.87 -16.59
N ASN A 639 1.45 4.59 -16.24
CA ASN A 639 1.73 3.51 -17.19
C ASN A 639 2.91 3.82 -18.15
N VAL A 640 4.03 4.29 -17.59
CA VAL A 640 5.27 4.59 -18.34
C VAL A 640 6.51 3.94 -17.71
N VAL A 641 7.55 3.73 -18.48
CA VAL A 641 8.92 3.50 -17.95
C VAL A 641 9.72 4.78 -18.12
N VAL A 642 10.29 5.30 -17.04
CA VAL A 642 11.24 6.42 -17.07
C VAL A 642 12.65 5.85 -17.11
N ALA A 643 13.41 6.19 -18.16
CA ALA A 643 14.81 5.81 -18.36
C ALA A 643 15.70 7.05 -18.27
N ILE A 644 16.77 6.99 -17.45
CA ILE A 644 17.63 8.14 -17.21
C ILE A 644 19.05 7.77 -16.75
N GLY A 645 19.99 8.66 -17.05
CA GLY A 645 21.40 8.47 -16.77
C GLY A 645 22.07 7.56 -17.78
N GLY A 646 23.24 7.06 -17.37
CA GLY A 646 24.10 6.19 -18.14
C GLY A 646 25.10 6.93 -19.04
N GLY A 647 25.99 6.15 -19.66
CA GLY A 647 26.85 6.64 -20.73
C GLY A 647 26.06 7.11 -21.95
N PHE A 648 26.71 7.93 -22.79
CA PHE A 648 26.20 8.55 -24.03
C PHE A 648 25.10 9.61 -23.88
N SER A 649 24.17 9.53 -22.94
CA SER A 649 23.10 10.53 -22.76
C SER A 649 22.61 10.72 -21.31
N GLY A 650 23.56 10.84 -20.38
CA GLY A 650 23.32 10.87 -18.93
C GLY A 650 22.46 12.02 -18.39
N SER A 651 22.27 13.10 -19.15
CA SER A 651 21.45 14.26 -18.74
C SER A 651 20.01 14.27 -19.30
N VAL A 652 19.67 13.39 -20.24
CA VAL A 652 18.36 13.39 -20.91
C VAL A 652 17.42 12.39 -20.23
N VAL A 653 16.15 12.74 -20.04
CA VAL A 653 15.10 11.79 -19.63
C VAL A 653 14.39 11.23 -20.87
N GLU A 654 14.17 9.92 -20.89
CA GLU A 654 13.31 9.27 -21.87
C GLU A 654 12.18 8.50 -21.19
N ILE A 655 11.00 8.56 -21.80
CA ILE A 655 9.74 8.06 -21.26
C ILE A 655 9.12 7.13 -22.29
N PHE A 656 9.12 5.83 -21.99
CA PHE A 656 8.41 4.82 -22.77
C PHE A 656 6.96 4.73 -22.31
N THR A 657 6.01 5.03 -23.19
CA THR A 657 4.58 4.92 -22.90
C THR A 657 4.10 3.51 -23.18
N VAL A 658 3.70 2.77 -22.14
CA VAL A 658 3.45 1.32 -22.23
C VAL A 658 2.21 0.99 -23.06
N SER A 659 1.20 1.87 -23.09
CA SER A 659 -0.01 1.68 -23.89
C SER A 659 0.19 1.86 -25.39
N THR A 660 1.20 2.62 -25.83
CA THR A 660 1.50 2.89 -27.26
C THR A 660 2.79 2.24 -27.73
N LEU A 661 3.59 1.72 -26.79
CA LEU A 661 4.95 1.19 -27.00
C LEU A 661 5.86 2.19 -27.73
N GLN A 662 5.75 3.48 -27.39
CA GLN A 662 6.53 4.58 -27.98
C GLN A 662 7.44 5.25 -26.96
N TRP A 663 8.65 5.61 -27.38
CA TRP A 663 9.55 6.48 -26.64
C TRP A 663 9.29 7.96 -26.92
N THR A 664 9.33 8.78 -25.87
CA THR A 664 9.35 10.24 -25.96
C THR A 664 10.49 10.80 -25.10
N GLN A 665 11.07 11.93 -25.50
CA GLN A 665 12.12 12.61 -24.73
C GLN A 665 11.52 13.80 -23.96
N SER A 666 11.96 14.04 -22.74
CA SER A 666 11.59 15.27 -22.02
C SER A 666 12.30 16.50 -22.60
N SER A 667 11.66 17.66 -22.54
CA SER A 667 12.28 18.95 -22.87
C SER A 667 13.32 19.42 -21.85
N ASN A 668 13.26 18.89 -20.62
CA ASN A 668 14.20 19.21 -19.55
C ASN A 668 15.35 18.18 -19.48
N THR A 669 16.52 18.64 -19.06
CA THR A 669 17.71 17.81 -18.82
C THR A 669 18.11 17.90 -17.35
N ILE A 670 18.50 16.77 -16.75
CA ILE A 670 19.19 16.82 -15.45
C ILE A 670 20.62 17.29 -15.71
N ALA A 671 20.92 18.48 -15.20
CA ALA A 671 22.28 18.95 -15.09
C ALA A 671 22.84 18.60 -13.68
N PRO A 672 24.03 17.98 -13.57
CA PRO A 672 24.87 17.40 -14.63
C PRO A 672 24.67 15.87 -14.81
N TYR A 673 25.66 15.23 -15.47
CA TYR A 673 25.55 13.98 -16.21
C TYR A 673 25.62 12.72 -15.33
N ALA A 674 24.48 12.08 -15.08
CA ALA A 674 24.41 10.93 -14.17
C ALA A 674 24.94 9.64 -14.82
N LEU A 675 26.18 9.22 -14.50
CA LEU A 675 26.85 8.11 -15.19
C LEU A 675 26.43 6.70 -14.74
N THR A 676 26.25 6.46 -13.44
CA THR A 676 25.80 5.15 -12.91
C THR A 676 24.72 5.28 -11.82
N PRO A 677 23.73 6.20 -11.98
CA PRO A 677 22.79 6.49 -10.91
C PRO A 677 21.98 5.26 -10.53
N LYS A 678 21.40 5.32 -9.34
CA LYS A 678 20.38 4.38 -8.89
C LYS A 678 19.10 5.15 -8.68
N GLY A 679 17.98 4.49 -8.94
CA GLY A 679 16.69 5.09 -8.67
C GLY A 679 15.73 4.08 -8.06
N THR A 680 14.73 4.60 -7.37
CA THR A 680 13.69 3.80 -6.72
C THR A 680 12.37 4.57 -6.74
N LEU A 681 11.27 3.83 -6.84
CA LEU A 681 9.93 4.39 -6.68
C LEU A 681 9.69 4.65 -5.20
N LEU A 682 9.33 5.88 -4.85
CA LEU A 682 8.93 6.26 -3.49
C LEU A 682 7.44 5.95 -3.25
N PRO A 683 6.99 5.82 -1.99
CA PRO A 683 5.58 5.55 -1.68
C PRO A 683 4.62 6.65 -2.12
N ASN A 684 5.11 7.87 -2.35
CA ASN A 684 4.34 8.99 -2.88
C ASN A 684 4.22 8.97 -4.43
N GLY A 685 4.69 7.92 -5.09
CA GLY A 685 4.64 7.74 -6.55
C GLY A 685 5.69 8.52 -7.34
N GLN A 686 6.58 9.28 -6.68
CA GLN A 686 7.73 9.92 -7.33
C GLN A 686 8.87 8.92 -7.52
N PHE A 687 9.65 9.09 -8.59
CA PHE A 687 10.86 8.31 -8.79
C PHE A 687 12.08 9.12 -8.31
N LEU A 688 12.73 8.62 -7.26
CA LEU A 688 13.97 9.17 -6.74
C LEU A 688 15.14 8.72 -7.62
N LEU A 689 16.04 9.64 -7.92
CA LEU A 689 17.33 9.40 -8.57
C LEU A 689 18.45 9.89 -7.66
N ALA A 690 19.42 9.03 -7.35
CA ALA A 690 20.54 9.31 -6.45
C ALA A 690 21.81 8.53 -6.83
N GLY A 691 22.93 8.84 -6.16
CA GLY A 691 24.19 8.09 -6.31
C GLY A 691 24.96 8.43 -7.59
N ASP A 692 25.02 9.71 -7.95
CA ASP A 692 25.92 10.23 -8.96
C ASP A 692 26.97 11.18 -8.35
N ALA A 693 28.23 10.97 -8.70
CA ALA A 693 29.37 11.69 -8.13
C ALA A 693 29.71 12.99 -8.88
N TYR A 694 29.30 13.11 -10.15
CA TYR A 694 29.62 14.27 -10.99
C TYR A 694 28.64 15.44 -10.80
N SER A 695 27.60 15.26 -9.98
CA SER A 695 26.48 16.19 -9.74
C SER A 695 26.46 16.82 -8.35
N ASN A 696 27.61 16.96 -7.68
CA ASN A 696 27.69 17.41 -6.28
C ASN A 696 26.85 16.53 -5.31
N GLY A 697 26.60 15.26 -5.68
CA GLY A 697 25.74 14.35 -4.91
C GLY A 697 24.24 14.56 -5.18
N GLY A 698 23.92 15.19 -6.30
CA GLY A 698 22.57 15.62 -6.66
C GLY A 698 21.57 14.48 -6.62
N THR A 699 20.54 14.68 -5.82
CA THR A 699 19.38 13.80 -5.68
C THR A 699 18.18 14.50 -6.29
N TYR A 700 17.49 13.81 -7.19
CA TYR A 700 16.42 14.39 -8.00
C TYR A 700 15.16 13.56 -7.89
N LEU A 701 14.01 14.22 -7.85
CA LEU A 701 12.70 13.61 -7.86
C LEU A 701 12.04 13.82 -9.22
N PHE A 702 11.70 12.74 -9.92
CA PHE A 702 10.79 12.82 -11.06
C PHE A 702 9.39 13.08 -10.53
N ASN A 703 8.77 14.17 -11.00
CA ASN A 703 7.37 14.46 -10.76
C ASN A 703 6.51 13.87 -11.91
N PRO A 704 5.66 12.87 -11.63
CA PRO A 704 4.78 12.26 -12.64
C PRO A 704 3.90 13.26 -13.39
N ALA A 705 3.41 14.30 -12.71
CA ALA A 705 2.47 15.27 -13.30
C ALA A 705 3.15 16.20 -14.31
N THR A 706 4.38 16.64 -14.05
CA THR A 706 5.10 17.56 -14.94
C THR A 706 6.01 16.85 -15.95
N LYS A 707 6.31 15.55 -15.74
CA LYS A 707 7.34 14.78 -16.46
C LYS A 707 8.75 15.36 -16.33
N LEU A 708 9.00 16.15 -15.28
CA LEU A 708 10.28 16.80 -15.03
C LEU A 708 10.93 16.21 -13.77
N PHE A 709 12.26 16.16 -13.78
CA PHE A 709 13.02 16.03 -12.53
C PHE A 709 13.22 17.39 -11.88
N THR A 710 13.04 17.44 -10.57
CA THR A 710 13.40 18.58 -9.72
C THR A 710 14.52 18.16 -8.77
N PHE A 711 15.50 19.03 -8.55
CA PHE A 711 16.48 18.85 -7.48
C PHE A 711 15.79 18.76 -6.12
N ALA A 712 16.21 17.82 -5.28
CA ALA A 712 15.65 17.59 -3.95
C ALA A 712 16.70 17.82 -2.84
N ALA A 713 17.88 17.20 -2.96
CA ALA A 713 18.94 17.27 -1.95
C ALA A 713 20.31 16.94 -2.56
N ASN A 714 21.40 17.19 -1.82
CA ASN A 714 22.69 16.55 -2.06
C ASN A 714 22.93 15.43 -1.04
N THR A 715 23.55 14.33 -1.44
CA THR A 715 24.14 13.36 -0.51
C THR A 715 25.26 14.03 0.30
N THR A 716 25.46 13.61 1.55
CA THR A 716 26.51 14.17 2.41
C THR A 716 27.92 13.76 1.97
N GLN A 717 28.04 12.67 1.19
CA GLN A 717 29.28 12.30 0.49
C GLN A 717 29.02 11.99 -0.99
N LEU A 718 29.94 12.43 -1.86
CA LEU A 718 29.93 12.14 -3.30
C LEU A 718 30.24 10.66 -3.53
N ARG A 719 29.41 10.00 -4.34
CA ARG A 719 29.55 8.57 -4.62
C ARG A 719 28.90 8.19 -5.94
N ASN A 720 29.53 7.27 -6.66
CA ASN A 720 28.89 6.50 -7.73
C ASN A 720 28.90 5.01 -7.34
N GLU A 721 28.34 4.12 -8.18
CA GLU A 721 28.39 2.65 -7.95
C GLU A 721 27.84 2.15 -6.58
N ALA A 722 27.08 3.00 -5.89
CA ALA A 722 26.40 2.69 -4.63
C ALA A 722 25.15 1.83 -4.86
N SER A 723 24.58 1.31 -3.76
CA SER A 723 23.25 0.68 -3.79
C SER A 723 22.20 1.55 -3.10
N VAL A 724 21.03 1.63 -3.72
CA VAL A 724 19.85 2.38 -3.24
C VAL A 724 18.75 1.37 -2.96
N THR A 725 18.18 1.42 -1.77
CA THR A 725 17.16 0.47 -1.31
C THR A 725 16.04 1.20 -0.58
N LEU A 726 14.79 0.95 -0.98
CA LEU A 726 13.61 1.46 -0.28
C LEU A 726 13.41 0.72 1.05
N LEU A 727 13.33 1.46 2.15
CA LEU A 727 13.00 0.93 3.46
C LEU A 727 11.46 0.84 3.63
N PRO A 728 10.93 -0.05 4.49
CA PRO A 728 9.48 -0.14 4.76
C PRO A 728 8.86 1.13 5.34
N SER A 729 9.66 2.05 5.90
CA SER A 729 9.24 3.39 6.32
C SER A 729 8.95 4.35 5.16
N GLY A 730 9.31 3.98 3.92
CA GLY A 730 9.30 4.85 2.75
C GLY A 730 10.57 5.69 2.57
N SER A 731 11.42 5.77 3.59
CA SER A 731 12.76 6.36 3.50
C SER A 731 13.65 5.51 2.58
N VAL A 732 14.71 6.10 2.04
CA VAL A 732 15.61 5.38 1.12
C VAL A 732 17.02 5.28 1.70
N LEU A 733 17.54 4.07 1.83
CA LEU A 733 18.91 3.80 2.26
C LEU A 733 19.85 3.81 1.05
N LEU A 734 20.92 4.59 1.14
CA LEU A 734 22.05 4.64 0.21
C LEU A 734 23.27 4.07 0.92
N THR A 735 23.90 3.03 0.34
CA THR A 735 25.01 2.29 0.98
C THR A 735 26.25 2.30 0.10
N GLY A 736 27.42 2.52 0.71
CA GLY A 736 28.74 2.37 0.08
C GLY A 736 28.88 3.15 -1.21
N GLY A 737 29.51 2.53 -2.21
CA GLY A 737 29.84 3.12 -3.50
C GLY A 737 31.32 3.44 -3.62
N PHE A 738 31.67 4.18 -4.66
CA PHE A 738 33.02 4.64 -4.94
C PHE A 738 33.05 6.16 -4.96
N ASP A 739 33.94 6.74 -4.14
CA ASP A 739 34.13 8.18 -4.03
C ASP A 739 35.14 8.62 -5.08
N THR A 740 34.66 9.39 -6.07
CA THR A 740 35.48 9.84 -7.20
C THR A 740 36.49 10.92 -6.82
N THR A 741 36.38 11.54 -5.63
CA THR A 741 37.35 12.55 -5.16
C THR A 741 38.58 11.89 -4.55
N THR A 742 38.40 10.80 -3.82
CA THR A 742 39.48 10.02 -3.20
C THR A 742 39.93 8.83 -4.07
N SER A 743 39.13 8.49 -5.09
CA SER A 743 39.30 7.29 -5.93
C SER A 743 39.33 5.98 -5.14
N GLN A 744 38.48 5.86 -4.11
CA GLN A 744 38.38 4.68 -3.25
C GLN A 744 36.92 4.23 -3.03
N PRO A 745 36.65 2.92 -2.85
CA PRO A 745 35.40 2.44 -2.29
C PRO A 745 35.18 2.96 -0.87
N ILE A 746 33.92 3.27 -0.54
CA ILE A 746 33.53 3.84 0.76
C ILE A 746 32.60 2.92 1.53
N ARG A 747 32.57 3.09 2.85
CA ARG A 747 31.70 2.35 3.78
C ARG A 747 30.56 3.18 4.35
N SER A 748 30.54 4.49 4.07
CA SER A 748 29.50 5.38 4.59
C SER A 748 28.14 5.01 4.02
N ALA A 749 27.10 5.21 4.83
CA ALA A 749 25.71 5.02 4.45
C ALA A 749 24.88 6.21 4.89
N GLU A 750 23.80 6.46 4.16
CA GLU A 750 22.92 7.61 4.37
C GLU A 750 21.45 7.19 4.17
N VAL A 751 20.55 7.80 4.92
CA VAL A 751 19.10 7.63 4.73
C VAL A 751 18.52 8.94 4.21
N TYR A 752 17.82 8.87 3.09
CA TYR A 752 17.01 9.95 2.55
C TYR A 752 15.62 9.92 3.16
N ASP A 753 15.25 11.02 3.79
CA ASP A 753 13.91 11.32 4.24
C ASP A 753 13.16 12.03 3.10
N TYR A 754 12.21 11.33 2.49
CA TYR A 754 11.42 11.85 1.37
C TYR A 754 10.34 12.86 1.79
N GLN A 755 10.02 12.96 3.09
CA GLN A 755 9.09 13.95 3.61
C GLN A 755 9.81 15.28 3.83
N LEU A 756 11.06 15.22 4.30
CA LEU A 756 11.91 16.38 4.56
C LEU A 756 12.82 16.78 3.39
N ASN A 757 12.87 15.99 2.32
CA ASN A 757 13.79 16.15 1.19
C ASN A 757 15.26 16.30 1.65
N MET A 758 15.73 15.42 2.53
CA MET A 758 17.09 15.53 3.08
C MET A 758 17.77 14.17 3.27
N TRP A 759 19.09 14.14 3.07
CA TRP A 759 19.93 13.02 3.49
C TRP A 759 20.37 13.19 4.94
N ARG A 760 20.46 12.08 5.66
CA ARG A 760 21.04 11.97 7.00
C ARG A 760 22.05 10.84 6.99
N SER A 761 23.30 11.14 7.35
CA SER A 761 24.32 10.10 7.53
C SER A 761 23.90 9.14 8.64
N VAL A 762 24.10 7.85 8.43
CA VAL A 762 23.95 6.81 9.47
C VAL A 762 25.31 6.25 9.82
N ALA A 763 25.37 5.24 10.71
CA ALA A 763 26.62 4.56 11.00
C ALA A 763 27.26 3.99 9.72
N ASP A 764 28.60 3.98 9.66
CA ASP A 764 29.35 3.31 8.60
C ASP A 764 29.10 1.79 8.60
N MET A 765 29.09 1.18 7.41
CA MET A 765 29.24 -0.27 7.24
C MET A 765 30.59 -0.74 7.80
N ASN A 766 30.70 -2.02 8.15
CA ASN A 766 31.98 -2.58 8.59
C ASN A 766 33.00 -2.65 7.44
N THR A 767 32.55 -2.98 6.21
CA THR A 767 33.42 -3.16 5.04
C THR A 767 33.17 -2.08 3.96
N THR A 768 34.24 -1.45 3.48
CA THR A 768 34.24 -0.55 2.30
C THR A 768 33.92 -1.33 1.02
N ARG A 769 32.95 -0.86 0.24
CA ARG A 769 32.46 -1.59 -0.94
C ARG A 769 31.84 -0.67 -2.00
N SER A 770 32.13 -0.93 -3.27
CA SER A 770 31.35 -0.44 -4.42
C SER A 770 30.80 -1.62 -5.24
N ARG A 771 29.85 -1.36 -6.14
CA ARG A 771 29.25 -2.37 -7.06
C ARG A 771 28.62 -3.59 -6.36
N HIS A 772 28.30 -3.43 -5.09
CA HIS A 772 27.51 -4.35 -4.29
C HIS A 772 26.02 -4.22 -4.62
N THR A 773 25.23 -5.15 -4.11
CA THR A 773 23.76 -5.04 -4.11
C THR A 773 23.23 -4.93 -2.69
N ALA A 774 22.02 -4.38 -2.52
CA ALA A 774 21.38 -4.26 -1.23
C ALA A 774 19.85 -4.49 -1.36
N VAL A 775 19.31 -5.35 -0.50
CA VAL A 775 17.93 -5.86 -0.57
C VAL A 775 17.25 -5.72 0.79
N THR A 776 16.09 -5.05 0.84
CA THR A 776 15.23 -5.05 2.03
C THR A 776 14.64 -6.45 2.24
N LEU A 777 14.80 -7.00 3.44
CA LEU A 777 14.30 -8.31 3.81
C LEU A 777 12.87 -8.22 4.35
N ASN A 778 11.97 -9.07 3.86
CA ASN A 778 10.63 -9.26 4.42
C ASN A 778 10.68 -10.13 5.69
N ASN A 779 11.36 -9.64 6.73
CA ASN A 779 11.56 -10.38 7.98
C ASN A 779 10.36 -10.25 8.91
N SER A 780 9.38 -11.16 8.78
CA SER A 780 8.28 -11.36 9.75
C SER A 780 8.74 -11.77 11.17
N PHE A 781 10.04 -12.03 11.36
CA PHE A 781 10.66 -12.46 12.62
C PHE A 781 11.58 -11.40 13.26
N SER A 782 11.72 -10.21 12.67
CA SER A 782 12.53 -9.12 13.22
C SER A 782 11.65 -7.95 13.61
N THR A 783 11.84 -7.39 14.81
CA THR A 783 11.18 -6.14 15.25
C THR A 783 11.67 -4.90 14.50
N SER A 784 12.75 -5.04 13.72
CA SER A 784 13.38 -3.97 12.96
C SER A 784 13.50 -4.34 11.48
N PRO A 785 13.07 -3.45 10.55
CA PRO A 785 13.37 -3.59 9.12
C PRO A 785 14.86 -3.84 8.89
N THR A 786 15.20 -4.84 8.07
CA THR A 786 16.59 -5.23 7.84
C THR A 786 16.93 -5.15 6.35
N VAL A 787 17.99 -4.45 5.98
CA VAL A 787 18.57 -4.48 4.62
C VAL A 787 19.79 -5.39 4.63
N LEU A 788 19.82 -6.37 3.72
CA LEU A 788 20.98 -7.21 3.44
C LEU A 788 21.83 -6.55 2.36
N VAL A 789 23.09 -6.25 2.69
CA VAL A 789 24.11 -5.71 1.78
C VAL A 789 25.07 -6.84 1.40
N ILE A 790 25.34 -7.00 0.10
CA ILE A 790 25.89 -8.23 -0.48
C ILE A 790 27.11 -7.92 -1.36
N GLY A 791 28.26 -8.51 -1.02
CA GLY A 791 29.47 -8.51 -1.84
C GLY A 791 29.94 -7.11 -2.25
N GLY A 792 30.36 -6.99 -3.51
CA GLY A 792 30.96 -5.77 -4.07
C GLY A 792 32.47 -5.90 -4.29
N GLN A 793 33.17 -4.77 -4.38
CA GLN A 793 34.60 -4.68 -4.64
C GLN A 793 35.27 -3.75 -3.62
N HIS A 794 36.45 -4.13 -3.10
CA HIS A 794 37.16 -3.41 -2.04
C HIS A 794 38.23 -2.43 -2.53
N ASP A 795 38.76 -2.61 -3.75
CA ASP A 795 39.78 -1.75 -4.35
C ASP A 795 39.39 -1.26 -5.74
N TRP A 796 40.08 -0.26 -6.28
CA TRP A 796 39.89 0.18 -7.67
C TRP A 796 40.56 -0.75 -8.70
N LEU A 797 41.61 -1.47 -8.28
CA LEU A 797 42.49 -2.24 -9.17
C LEU A 797 41.91 -3.59 -9.62
N GLY A 798 40.78 -4.03 -9.06
CA GLY A 798 40.15 -5.30 -9.41
C GLY A 798 40.81 -6.49 -8.72
N GLY A 799 41.39 -6.27 -7.54
CA GLY A 799 42.16 -7.29 -6.81
C GLY A 799 41.29 -8.32 -6.10
N HIS A 800 40.19 -7.88 -5.47
CA HIS A 800 39.34 -8.77 -4.65
C HIS A 800 37.84 -8.42 -4.73
N ASP A 801 37.05 -9.32 -5.31
CA ASP A 801 35.59 -9.32 -5.12
C ASP A 801 35.25 -9.79 -3.68
N LEU A 802 34.34 -9.10 -3.01
CA LEU A 802 33.98 -9.37 -1.62
C LEU A 802 33.03 -10.57 -1.46
N ILE A 803 33.32 -11.41 -0.47
CA ILE A 803 32.36 -12.39 0.08
C ILE A 803 31.47 -11.81 1.18
N ASP A 804 31.90 -10.70 1.81
CA ASP A 804 31.29 -10.18 3.02
C ASP A 804 29.88 -9.65 2.79
N CYS A 805 28.97 -10.05 3.67
CA CYS A 805 27.60 -9.58 3.70
C CYS A 805 27.29 -8.95 5.06
N GLU A 806 26.46 -7.92 5.07
CA GLU A 806 26.11 -7.16 6.27
C GLU A 806 24.60 -6.89 6.34
N LEU A 807 24.08 -6.75 7.56
CA LEU A 807 22.69 -6.44 7.83
C LEU A 807 22.58 -5.05 8.48
N PHE A 808 21.91 -4.12 7.82
CA PHE A 808 21.48 -2.85 8.41
C PHE A 808 20.10 -3.02 9.03
N SER A 809 20.00 -2.92 10.35
CA SER A 809 18.72 -2.92 11.07
C SER A 809 18.31 -1.49 11.39
N VAL A 810 17.15 -1.04 10.92
CA VAL A 810 16.60 0.28 11.27
C VAL A 810 16.17 0.26 12.74
N ASN A 811 16.57 1.25 13.54
CA ASN A 811 16.05 1.39 14.90
C ASN A 811 14.62 1.95 14.79
N GLY A 812 13.66 1.29 15.44
CA GLY A 812 12.24 1.67 15.42
C GLY A 812 11.95 2.95 16.18
#